data_AF-A0A2K5C2D9-F1
#
_entry.id   AF-A0A2K5C2D9-F1
#
_cell.length_a   1.000
_cell.length_b   1.000
_cell.length_c   1.000
_cell.angle_alpha   90.00
_cell.angle_beta   90.00
_cell.angle_gamma   90.00
#
_symmetry.space_group_name_H-M   'P 1'
#
loop_
_entity.id
_entity.type
_entity.pdbx_description
1 polymer ?
#
loop_
_entity_poly.entity_id
_entity_poly.type
_entity_poly.pdbx_seq_one_letter_code
_entity_poly.pdbx_strand_id
1 'polypeptide(L)'
;MIGHNVEGPFSGAFRDQMYIVEMPLSEAPLCISCCPVKGDLLVGCTNKLVLFSLKYQIIDEEFSLLDFERSLVIHIDNITPVEISFCVGYVAVMSDLEILILKLESGPKNGEKVHHHPHKTNNQMRRTEEGISNEISQLESDFVICQKPLELLGEKSEQSGLSVTLESTGLADDKRKYSHFQHLLYRRFAPDISSYVLSDDIKLHSLQLLPIYQTGPLTSDGKNLSQQRELLSLFCFFSLPHVGYLYMVVKSVELMSVYQYPEKSQQAVLTPQFLHVITSNNLQCFTVRCSAAAAREEDPYMDTTLKACPPVSMDVCALRIQLFIGLKAICHFKNHIILLTKADPETIPERRGSPKRLLSRKDASVKIKIPPVAEAGWNLYIVNTISPVQLYKEMIDYSNTYKTAKTQSCIHLLSEAHLLVRAALMDASQLEPGEKAELLEAFKESCGHLGDCYSRLDSQHSHLTLPYYKMSGLSMAEVLGRMDWTVEDGLQKYEKGLIFYINHSLYENLDEELSEELAAKVVQMFYVAEPKQVPHILCSPSMKNINPLTAMSYLRKLDTSGFSSILLTLTKAAVALKMGDLDMHRNEMKSHSELKLVCGFILEPRLLIQQKKGQIVPTELALYLKETQPGLLVASVLGLQKNNKIGIEEADSFFKVLCAKDEDTIPQLLVDFWEAQIVACLPDVLLQELFFKLTSQYIWRLSKRQPPDTTPLRTSEDLINACSHYGLIYPWVHVLISSDSLADKNYTEDLSKLQSLICGPSFDIASIIPFLEPLSEDTIAGLSVHVLCRTRLKEYEQCIDILLERCPEAVIPYANHELKEENRTLWWKKLLPELCQRIKCGGEKYQLYLSSLKETLSIVAVELELKDFMNVLPEDGTAAFFLPYLLYCSRKKSLT
;
A
#
# COMPACT_ATOMS: atom_id res chain seq x y z
N MET A 1 -46.20 46.90 -7.92
CA MET A 1 -46.79 45.79 -7.16
C MET A 1 -48.18 45.50 -7.74
N ILE A 2 -48.25 44.54 -8.64
CA ILE A 2 -49.51 43.91 -9.07
C ILE A 2 -49.28 42.43 -8.75
N GLY A 3 -50.06 41.90 -7.81
CA GLY A 3 -50.04 40.47 -7.50
C GLY A 3 -50.57 39.68 -8.69
N HIS A 4 -49.88 38.59 -9.05
CA HIS A 4 -50.29 37.74 -10.15
C HIS A 4 -51.57 36.96 -9.77
N ASN A 5 -52.62 37.16 -10.57
CA ASN A 5 -53.77 36.27 -10.64
C ASN A 5 -53.34 34.94 -11.27
N VAL A 6 -53.54 33.86 -10.53
CA VAL A 6 -53.38 32.47 -10.97
C VAL A 6 -54.64 32.10 -11.75
N GLU A 7 -54.68 32.38 -13.05
CA GLU A 7 -55.52 31.71 -14.08
C GLU A 7 -55.49 32.54 -15.38
N GLY A 8 -54.56 32.21 -16.28
CA GLY A 8 -54.53 32.73 -17.65
C GLY A 8 -53.50 31.97 -18.50
N PRO A 9 -53.82 31.57 -19.75
CA PRO A 9 -52.90 30.80 -20.58
C PRO A 9 -51.79 31.73 -21.10
N PHE A 10 -50.54 31.43 -20.74
CA PHE A 10 -49.38 32.19 -21.18
C PHE A 10 -48.99 31.81 -22.60
N SER A 11 -49.34 32.65 -23.59
CA SER A 11 -48.70 32.65 -24.90
C SER A 11 -48.00 34.00 -25.11
N GLY A 12 -46.68 34.01 -25.25
CA GLY A 12 -45.94 35.19 -25.71
C GLY A 12 -44.54 35.34 -25.14
N ALA A 13 -43.53 35.04 -25.97
CA ALA A 13 -42.14 35.51 -25.97
C ALA A 13 -41.60 36.15 -24.66
N PHE A 14 -40.71 35.41 -23.98
CA PHE A 14 -39.93 35.85 -22.81
C PHE A 14 -39.25 37.21 -23.05
N ARG A 15 -39.78 38.26 -22.41
CA ARG A 15 -39.15 39.59 -22.31
C ARG A 15 -38.80 39.99 -20.88
N ASP A 16 -38.87 39.07 -19.92
CA ASP A 16 -38.49 39.33 -18.53
C ASP A 16 -37.10 38.76 -18.23
N GLN A 17 -36.12 39.64 -17.99
CA GLN A 17 -34.72 39.29 -17.69
C GLN A 17 -34.52 38.77 -16.25
N MET A 18 -35.57 38.81 -15.41
CA MET A 18 -35.54 38.39 -14.00
C MET A 18 -36.84 37.68 -13.63
N TYR A 19 -36.72 36.55 -12.94
CA TYR A 19 -37.83 35.77 -12.38
C TYR A 19 -37.81 35.90 -10.86
N ILE A 20 -38.97 36.18 -10.24
CA ILE A 20 -39.10 36.34 -8.79
C ILE A 20 -39.80 35.10 -8.23
N VAL A 21 -39.18 34.46 -7.23
CA VAL A 21 -39.79 33.38 -6.45
C VAL A 21 -40.15 33.92 -5.07
N GLU A 22 -41.44 33.90 -4.72
CA GLU A 22 -41.90 34.31 -3.39
C GLU A 22 -41.88 33.11 -2.43
N MET A 23 -41.12 33.22 -1.35
CA MET A 23 -40.94 32.16 -0.35
C MET A 23 -41.59 32.57 0.98
N PRO A 24 -42.76 32.02 1.36
CA PRO A 24 -43.48 32.47 2.55
C PRO A 24 -42.77 32.07 3.85
N LEU A 25 -42.59 33.03 4.74
CA LEU A 25 -42.00 32.85 6.06
C LEU A 25 -43.00 33.26 7.15
N SER A 26 -43.04 32.50 8.24
CA SER A 26 -43.89 32.80 9.41
C SER A 26 -43.29 33.87 10.33
N GLU A 27 -41.98 34.09 10.25
CA GLU A 27 -41.20 34.97 11.13
C GLU A 27 -40.23 35.82 10.29
N ALA A 28 -39.74 36.91 10.88
CA ALA A 28 -38.78 37.78 10.22
C ALA A 28 -37.43 37.06 10.02
N PRO A 29 -36.88 37.04 8.80
CA PRO A 29 -35.55 36.49 8.55
C PRO A 29 -34.46 37.42 9.09
N LEU A 30 -33.47 36.86 9.77
CA LEU A 30 -32.30 37.56 10.32
C LEU A 30 -31.07 37.39 9.42
N CYS A 31 -30.88 36.18 8.89
CA CYS A 31 -29.74 35.82 8.05
C CYS A 31 -30.13 34.72 7.06
N ILE A 32 -29.32 34.53 6.02
CA ILE A 32 -29.58 33.57 4.96
C ILE A 32 -28.27 32.95 4.45
N SER A 33 -28.31 31.67 4.07
CA SER A 33 -27.18 30.95 3.49
C SER A 33 -27.64 30.03 2.36
N CYS A 34 -26.91 30.03 1.25
CA CYS A 34 -27.17 29.16 0.11
C CYS A 34 -26.12 28.05 0.04
N CYS A 35 -26.55 26.81 -0.15
CA CYS A 35 -25.66 25.68 -0.31
C CYS A 35 -24.90 25.78 -1.64
N PRO A 36 -23.56 25.85 -1.64
CA PRO A 36 -22.78 26.03 -2.86
C PRO A 36 -22.86 24.85 -3.83
N VAL A 37 -23.38 23.70 -3.39
CA VAL A 37 -23.50 22.47 -4.19
C VAL A 37 -24.89 22.26 -4.76
N LYS A 38 -25.91 22.35 -3.90
CA LYS A 38 -27.29 21.99 -4.25
C LYS A 38 -28.14 23.20 -4.63
N GLY A 39 -27.72 24.41 -4.24
CA GLY A 39 -28.55 25.61 -4.34
C GLY A 39 -29.67 25.69 -3.30
N ASP A 40 -29.77 24.72 -2.39
CA ASP A 40 -30.70 24.72 -1.26
C ASP A 40 -30.45 25.94 -0.35
N LEU A 41 -31.51 26.55 0.16
CA LEU A 41 -31.49 27.81 0.89
C LEU A 41 -31.86 27.60 2.36
N LEU A 42 -31.02 28.07 3.28
CA LEU A 42 -31.29 28.06 4.71
C LEU A 42 -31.54 29.49 5.18
N VAL A 43 -32.65 29.73 5.87
CA VAL A 43 -33.03 31.04 6.41
C VAL A 43 -33.05 30.96 7.94
N GLY A 44 -32.33 31.86 8.60
CA GLY A 44 -32.30 31.97 10.06
C GLY A 44 -33.32 32.96 10.57
N CYS A 45 -34.17 32.53 11.50
CA CYS A 45 -35.11 33.33 12.28
C CYS A 45 -34.69 33.34 13.76
N THR A 46 -35.42 34.04 14.63
CA THR A 46 -35.01 34.29 16.02
C THR A 46 -34.73 33.02 16.85
N ASN A 47 -35.51 31.95 16.65
CA ASN A 47 -35.38 30.68 17.37
C ASN A 47 -35.50 29.44 16.45
N LYS A 48 -35.44 29.62 15.13
CA LYS A 48 -35.56 28.52 14.17
C LYS A 48 -34.84 28.80 12.87
N LEU A 49 -34.45 27.73 12.18
CA LEU A 49 -33.89 27.76 10.83
C LEU A 49 -34.85 27.06 9.87
N VAL A 50 -35.15 27.69 8.74
CA VAL A 50 -36.06 27.15 7.72
C VAL A 50 -35.24 26.77 6.49
N LEU A 51 -35.22 25.48 6.15
CA LEU A 51 -34.55 24.94 4.98
C LEU A 51 -35.53 24.80 3.82
N PHE A 52 -35.17 25.41 2.70
CA PHE A 52 -35.84 25.30 1.42
C PHE A 52 -34.97 24.55 0.43
N SER A 53 -35.51 23.47 -0.14
CA SER A 53 -34.81 22.68 -1.15
C SER A 53 -35.13 23.19 -2.54
N LEU A 54 -34.09 23.33 -3.37
CA LEU A 54 -34.25 23.72 -4.76
C LEU A 54 -34.87 22.56 -5.55
N LYS A 55 -35.96 22.84 -6.25
CA LYS A 55 -36.66 21.89 -7.12
C LYS A 55 -36.75 22.41 -8.55
N TYR A 56 -36.54 21.50 -9.49
CA TYR A 56 -36.82 21.73 -10.90
C TYR A 56 -38.17 21.11 -11.21
N GLN A 57 -39.17 21.95 -11.46
CA GLN A 57 -40.49 21.50 -11.87
C GLN A 57 -40.58 21.54 -13.39
N ILE A 58 -40.77 20.38 -14.01
CA ILE A 58 -41.00 20.29 -15.46
C ILE A 58 -42.49 20.53 -15.67
N ILE A 59 -42.84 21.62 -16.35
CA ILE A 59 -44.22 21.99 -16.65
C ILE A 59 -44.63 21.43 -18.03
N ASP A 60 -43.69 21.36 -18.98
CA ASP A 60 -43.85 20.77 -20.32
C ASP A 60 -42.50 20.26 -20.87
N GLU A 61 -42.45 19.47 -21.95
CA GLU A 61 -41.20 18.88 -22.51
C GLU A 61 -40.11 19.92 -22.85
N GLU A 62 -40.48 21.20 -23.04
CA GLU A 62 -39.57 22.31 -23.33
C GLU A 62 -39.37 23.29 -22.15
N PHE A 63 -40.09 23.13 -21.03
CA PHE A 63 -40.10 24.11 -19.93
C PHE A 63 -39.86 23.48 -18.55
N SER A 64 -38.71 23.80 -17.98
CA SER A 64 -38.39 23.55 -16.56
C SER A 64 -38.33 24.87 -15.79
N LEU A 65 -39.06 24.94 -14.68
CA LEU A 65 -39.09 26.07 -13.76
C LEU A 65 -38.27 25.72 -12.51
N LEU A 66 -37.49 26.69 -12.03
CA LEU A 66 -36.83 26.62 -10.73
C LEU A 66 -37.78 27.12 -9.65
N ASP A 67 -38.02 26.30 -8.63
CA ASP A 67 -38.82 26.66 -7.46
C ASP A 67 -38.17 26.13 -6.18
N PHE A 68 -38.66 26.56 -5.02
CA PHE A 68 -38.18 26.13 -3.72
C PHE A 68 -39.30 25.49 -2.90
N GLU A 69 -39.09 24.26 -2.45
CA GLU A 69 -39.98 23.62 -1.50
C GLU A 69 -39.45 23.79 -0.08
N ARG A 70 -40.31 24.19 0.85
CA ARG A 70 -39.98 24.19 2.28
C ARG A 70 -39.89 22.75 2.78
N SER A 71 -38.68 22.31 3.10
CA SER A 71 -38.38 20.90 3.40
C SER A 71 -38.34 20.60 4.89
N LEU A 72 -37.74 21.49 5.68
CA LEU A 72 -37.41 21.25 7.10
C LEU A 72 -37.38 22.56 7.89
N VAL A 73 -37.90 22.52 9.12
CA VAL A 73 -37.73 23.57 10.12
C VAL A 73 -36.91 22.99 11.28
N ILE A 74 -35.84 23.68 11.66
CA ILE A 74 -34.95 23.32 12.76
C ILE A 74 -35.20 24.32 13.88
N HIS A 75 -35.85 23.91 14.96
CA HIS A 75 -36.06 24.77 16.12
C HIS A 75 -34.82 24.71 17.01
N ILE A 76 -34.27 25.88 17.37
CA ILE A 76 -33.08 25.99 18.21
C ILE A 76 -33.37 27.00 19.32
N ASP A 77 -33.53 26.48 20.54
CA ASP A 77 -33.81 27.32 21.71
C ASP A 77 -32.51 27.93 22.28
N ASN A 78 -32.63 29.13 22.85
CA ASN A 78 -31.57 29.83 23.58
C ASN A 78 -30.35 30.29 22.74
N ILE A 79 -30.43 30.28 21.41
CA ILE A 79 -29.44 30.91 20.54
C ILE A 79 -30.13 31.69 19.42
N THR A 80 -29.78 32.96 19.27
CA THR A 80 -30.29 33.81 18.18
C THR A 80 -29.23 33.91 17.09
N PRO A 81 -29.53 33.50 15.84
CA PRO A 81 -28.55 33.47 14.77
C PRO A 81 -28.26 34.89 14.25
N VAL A 82 -26.98 35.26 14.30
CA VAL A 82 -26.43 36.46 13.64
C VAL A 82 -25.99 36.11 12.21
N GLU A 83 -25.32 34.97 12.05
CA GLU A 83 -24.92 34.43 10.75
C GLU A 83 -25.13 32.91 10.74
N ILE A 84 -25.43 32.37 9.55
CA ILE A 84 -25.57 30.93 9.33
C ILE A 84 -24.79 30.52 8.10
N SER A 85 -24.30 29.27 8.10
CA SER A 85 -23.64 28.68 6.95
C SER A 85 -24.19 27.27 6.71
N PHE A 86 -24.52 26.95 5.46
CA PHE A 86 -25.13 25.68 5.10
C PHE A 86 -24.39 25.00 3.93
N CYS A 87 -23.96 23.75 4.13
CA CYS A 87 -23.28 22.98 3.10
C CYS A 87 -23.59 21.49 3.22
N VAL A 88 -24.27 20.90 2.22
CA VAL A 88 -24.52 19.44 2.09
C VAL A 88 -25.05 18.79 3.38
N GLY A 89 -26.05 19.41 4.03
CA GLY A 89 -26.63 18.90 5.27
C GLY A 89 -25.89 19.30 6.55
N TYR A 90 -24.74 19.96 6.46
CA TYR A 90 -24.06 20.58 7.60
C TYR A 90 -24.57 22.00 7.79
N VAL A 91 -24.96 22.32 9.01
CA VAL A 91 -25.51 23.62 9.42
C VAL A 91 -24.60 24.18 10.50
N ALA A 92 -24.05 25.37 10.27
CA ALA A 92 -23.35 26.14 11.28
C ALA A 92 -24.17 27.39 11.63
N VAL A 93 -24.27 27.67 12.93
CA VAL A 93 -25.03 28.79 13.50
C VAL A 93 -24.08 29.58 14.38
N MET A 94 -24.01 30.88 14.14
CA MET A 94 -23.20 31.82 14.90
C MET A 94 -24.13 32.85 15.57
N SER A 95 -24.02 33.00 16.89
CA SER A 95 -24.53 34.15 17.64
C SER A 95 -23.40 35.13 17.93
N ASP A 96 -23.63 36.15 18.77
CA ASP A 96 -22.60 37.11 19.16
C ASP A 96 -21.33 36.44 19.75
N LEU A 97 -21.47 35.36 20.53
CA LEU A 97 -20.36 34.71 21.24
C LEU A 97 -20.44 33.17 21.26
N GLU A 98 -21.40 32.58 20.56
CA GLU A 98 -21.62 31.14 20.54
C GLU A 98 -21.67 30.60 19.12
N ILE A 99 -21.17 29.39 18.94
CA ILE A 99 -21.18 28.67 17.68
C ILE A 99 -21.68 27.27 17.89
N LEU A 100 -22.62 26.86 17.06
CA LEU A 100 -23.19 25.53 17.01
C LEU A 100 -23.04 24.96 15.59
N ILE A 101 -22.49 23.77 15.47
CA ILE A 101 -22.42 23.02 14.21
C ILE A 101 -23.19 21.72 14.36
N LEU A 102 -24.11 21.48 13.42
CA LEU A 102 -24.97 20.32 13.33
C LEU A 102 -24.79 19.63 11.98
N LYS A 103 -24.93 18.30 11.95
CA LYS A 103 -25.06 17.51 10.73
C LYS A 103 -26.46 16.93 10.65
N LEU A 104 -27.14 17.17 9.54
CA LEU A 104 -28.45 16.62 9.24
C LEU A 104 -28.28 15.28 8.51
N GLU A 105 -28.94 14.24 9.00
CA GLU A 105 -28.82 12.87 8.47
C GLU A 105 -30.16 12.31 7.99
N SER A 106 -30.11 11.50 6.93
CA SER A 106 -31.26 10.80 6.35
C SER A 106 -31.16 9.30 6.63
N GLY A 107 -32.12 8.70 7.34
CA GLY A 107 -32.14 7.25 7.58
C GLY A 107 -33.39 6.74 8.31
N PRO A 108 -33.73 5.44 8.20
CA PRO A 108 -34.77 4.82 9.02
C PRO A 108 -34.25 4.66 10.45
N LYS A 109 -35.09 4.95 11.46
CA LYS A 109 -34.81 4.67 12.87
C LYS A 109 -34.57 3.17 13.07
N ASN A 110 -33.33 2.70 13.07
CA ASN A 110 -33.01 1.33 13.47
C ASN A 110 -31.86 1.32 14.50
N GLY A 111 -32.14 0.73 15.66
CA GLY A 111 -31.16 0.35 16.69
C GLY A 111 -31.31 1.09 18.02
N GLU A 112 -32.09 0.49 18.93
CA GLU A 112 -32.13 0.70 20.39
C GLU A 112 -31.28 1.86 20.97
N LYS A 113 -31.80 3.10 20.93
CA LYS A 113 -31.56 4.00 22.06
C LYS A 113 -32.50 3.54 23.17
N VAL A 114 -31.92 2.87 24.17
CA VAL A 114 -32.56 2.60 25.46
C VAL A 114 -33.37 3.82 25.86
N HIS A 115 -34.68 3.63 26.04
CA HIS A 115 -35.56 4.62 26.65
C HIS A 115 -35.00 4.98 28.02
N HIS A 116 -34.20 6.04 28.13
CA HIS A 116 -34.15 6.80 29.35
C HIS A 116 -35.42 7.63 29.39
N HIS A 117 -36.46 7.03 29.99
CA HIS A 117 -37.55 7.81 30.54
C HIS A 117 -36.96 9.00 31.32
N PRO A 118 -37.51 10.22 31.18
CA PRO A 118 -37.25 11.24 32.16
C PRO A 118 -37.73 10.66 33.49
N HIS A 119 -36.78 10.39 34.39
CA HIS A 119 -37.13 9.94 35.74
C HIS A 119 -38.00 11.02 36.36
N LYS A 120 -39.30 10.71 36.46
CA LYS A 120 -40.19 11.30 37.44
C LYS A 120 -39.56 11.04 38.81
N THR A 121 -38.91 12.04 39.37
CA THR A 121 -38.52 12.03 40.77
C THR A 121 -39.82 12.06 41.57
N ASN A 122 -40.09 10.95 42.25
CA ASN A 122 -41.28 10.77 43.07
C ASN A 122 -41.20 11.71 44.28
N ASN A 123 -42.29 12.43 44.53
CA ASN A 123 -42.52 13.20 45.73
C ASN A 123 -42.60 12.30 46.97
N GLN A 124 -41.80 12.62 47.99
CA GLN A 124 -42.03 12.56 49.46
C GLN A 124 -40.64 12.58 50.11
N MET A 125 -40.24 13.50 50.98
CA MET A 125 -40.96 14.23 52.01
C MET A 125 -40.00 15.31 52.55
N ARG A 126 -40.39 16.58 52.49
CA ARG A 126 -40.17 17.56 53.58
C ARG A 126 -41.16 18.71 53.37
N ARG A 127 -42.34 18.52 53.98
CA ARG A 127 -43.24 19.60 54.36
C ARG A 127 -42.59 20.39 55.49
N THR A 128 -42.11 21.58 55.15
CA THR A 128 -42.01 22.83 55.94
C THR A 128 -41.24 23.77 55.00
N GLU A 129 -41.77 24.83 54.42
CA GLU A 129 -42.69 25.85 54.92
C GLU A 129 -43.50 26.43 53.73
N GLU A 130 -44.82 26.44 53.85
CA GLU A 130 -45.63 27.43 53.13
C GLU A 130 -45.46 28.77 53.85
N GLY A 131 -45.01 29.78 53.11
CA GLY A 131 -44.98 31.17 53.57
C GLY A 131 -43.63 31.84 53.35
N ILE A 132 -43.41 32.36 52.15
CA ILE A 132 -43.09 33.78 51.91
C ILE A 132 -43.40 34.03 50.43
N SER A 133 -44.51 34.71 50.26
CA SER A 133 -44.98 35.40 49.07
C SER A 133 -43.92 36.35 48.50
N ASN A 134 -43.85 36.41 47.17
CA ASN A 134 -43.72 37.65 46.40
C ASN A 134 -42.76 38.74 46.90
N GLU A 135 -41.47 38.45 47.11
CA GLU A 135 -40.43 39.49 47.24
C GLU A 135 -39.06 39.04 46.71
N ILE A 136 -38.98 38.60 45.44
CA ILE A 136 -37.71 38.66 44.67
C ILE A 136 -38.01 39.19 43.25
N SER A 137 -38.88 40.20 43.20
CA SER A 137 -38.88 41.16 42.12
C SER A 137 -38.22 42.42 42.70
N GLN A 138 -37.09 42.84 42.12
CA GLN A 138 -36.40 44.14 42.29
C GLN A 138 -35.06 44.20 43.04
N LEU A 139 -34.30 43.11 43.24
CA LEU A 139 -32.91 43.25 43.71
C LEU A 139 -31.96 42.28 42.99
N GLU A 140 -31.20 42.81 42.02
CA GLU A 140 -29.90 42.38 41.47
C GLU A 140 -29.81 42.75 39.98
N SER A 141 -29.52 44.02 39.71
CA SER A 141 -29.22 44.53 38.37
C SER A 141 -27.82 45.15 38.30
N ASP A 142 -26.84 44.56 39.00
CA ASP A 142 -25.43 45.00 39.01
C ASP A 142 -24.38 43.85 38.90
N PHE A 143 -24.79 42.58 38.77
CA PHE A 143 -23.86 41.46 38.56
C PHE A 143 -24.08 40.81 37.20
N VAL A 144 -23.12 40.99 36.28
CA VAL A 144 -23.06 40.20 35.04
C VAL A 144 -22.54 38.81 35.41
N ILE A 145 -23.39 37.78 35.33
CA ILE A 145 -22.94 36.38 35.45
C ILE A 145 -22.18 36.01 34.18
N CYS A 146 -20.86 36.07 34.25
CA CYS A 146 -20.00 35.73 33.13
C CYS A 146 -19.91 34.21 33.02
N GLN A 147 -20.62 33.66 32.04
CA GLN A 147 -20.55 32.23 31.75
C GLN A 147 -19.13 31.88 31.30
N LYS A 148 -18.58 30.78 31.82
CA LYS A 148 -17.22 30.32 31.47
C LYS A 148 -17.14 29.98 29.98
N PRO A 149 -15.97 30.23 29.34
CA PRO A 149 -15.74 29.76 27.97
C PRO A 149 -15.83 28.23 27.95
N LEU A 150 -16.43 27.68 26.91
CA LEU A 150 -16.73 26.25 26.80
C LEU A 150 -16.49 25.79 25.36
N GLU A 151 -15.84 24.65 25.21
CA GLU A 151 -15.62 23.99 23.93
C GLU A 151 -16.01 22.52 24.07
N LEU A 152 -16.96 22.07 23.27
CA LEU A 152 -17.47 20.70 23.25
C LEU A 152 -17.40 20.17 21.82
N LEU A 153 -16.70 19.05 21.64
CA LEU A 153 -16.48 18.41 20.34
C LEU A 153 -17.25 17.08 20.25
N GLY A 154 -17.76 16.76 19.07
CA GLY A 154 -18.49 15.52 18.79
C GLY A 154 -19.71 15.35 19.71
N GLU A 155 -19.98 14.13 20.15
CA GLU A 155 -21.14 13.79 21.00
C GLU A 155 -21.21 14.59 22.31
N LYS A 156 -20.07 15.06 22.84
CA LYS A 156 -20.05 15.90 24.05
C LYS A 156 -20.79 17.22 23.85
N SER A 157 -20.95 17.69 22.62
CA SER A 157 -21.66 18.93 22.31
C SER A 157 -23.17 18.86 22.55
N GLU A 158 -23.74 17.65 22.73
CA GLU A 158 -25.12 17.47 23.24
C GLU A 158 -25.29 18.02 24.67
N GLN A 159 -24.19 18.16 25.44
CA GLN A 159 -24.18 18.71 26.80
C GLN A 159 -24.13 20.25 26.83
N SER A 160 -24.28 20.90 25.68
CA SER A 160 -24.29 22.37 25.56
C SER A 160 -25.44 23.04 26.31
N GLY A 161 -26.52 22.31 26.56
CA GLY A 161 -27.75 22.85 27.16
C GLY A 161 -28.70 23.51 26.15
N LEU A 162 -28.37 23.47 24.86
CA LEU A 162 -29.25 23.90 23.77
C LEU A 162 -30.21 22.78 23.39
N SER A 163 -31.49 23.12 23.16
CA SER A 163 -32.49 22.18 22.66
C SER A 163 -32.65 22.38 21.16
N VAL A 164 -32.46 21.31 20.39
CA VAL A 164 -32.62 21.29 18.93
C VAL A 164 -33.70 20.28 18.57
N THR A 165 -34.70 20.69 17.80
CA THR A 165 -35.74 19.78 17.28
C THR A 165 -35.98 19.98 15.79
N LEU A 166 -36.35 18.89 15.11
CA LEU A 166 -36.59 18.88 13.66
C LEU A 166 -38.08 18.71 13.36
N GLU A 167 -38.62 19.59 12.54
CA GLU A 167 -39.98 19.53 12.01
C GLU A 167 -39.93 19.41 10.49
N SER A 168 -40.30 18.24 9.95
CA SER A 168 -40.36 18.02 8.51
C SER A 168 -41.64 18.64 7.94
N THR A 169 -41.49 19.45 6.88
CA THR A 169 -42.62 20.19 6.27
C THR A 169 -42.89 19.81 4.81
N GLY A 170 -42.09 18.90 4.23
CA GLY A 170 -42.23 18.42 2.86
C GLY A 170 -43.25 17.28 2.66
N LEU A 171 -43.69 17.08 1.41
CA LEU A 171 -44.68 16.06 1.03
C LEU A 171 -44.16 14.61 1.25
N ALA A 172 -45.07 13.64 1.37
CA ALA A 172 -44.79 12.27 1.83
C ALA A 172 -43.73 11.51 0.99
N ASP A 173 -43.51 11.88 -0.27
CA ASP A 173 -42.90 11.02 -1.29
C ASP A 173 -41.40 11.26 -1.60
N ASP A 174 -40.75 12.19 -0.90
CA ASP A 174 -39.35 12.54 -1.23
C ASP A 174 -38.31 11.66 -0.52
N LYS A 175 -37.37 11.09 -1.31
CA LYS A 175 -36.24 10.26 -0.84
C LYS A 175 -35.21 11.01 0.02
N ARG A 176 -35.41 12.31 0.30
CA ARG A 176 -34.43 13.22 0.95
C ARG A 176 -34.92 13.78 2.29
N LYS A 177 -35.53 12.96 3.13
CA LYS A 177 -35.99 13.40 4.47
C LYS A 177 -34.86 13.29 5.48
N TYR A 178 -34.39 14.45 5.96
CA TYR A 178 -33.59 14.52 7.16
C TYR A 178 -34.47 14.11 8.36
N SER A 179 -34.11 13.03 9.03
CA SER A 179 -34.90 12.39 10.09
C SER A 179 -34.30 12.58 11.48
N HIS A 180 -33.01 12.87 11.55
CA HIS A 180 -32.25 13.11 12.77
C HIS A 180 -31.09 14.06 12.48
N PHE A 181 -30.50 14.57 13.56
CA PHE A 181 -29.31 15.41 13.51
C PHE A 181 -28.27 14.90 14.50
N GLN A 182 -27.02 15.27 14.26
CA GLN A 182 -25.90 15.03 15.15
C GLN A 182 -25.27 16.38 15.51
N HIS A 183 -25.00 16.62 16.80
CA HIS A 183 -24.17 17.76 17.20
C HIS A 183 -22.69 17.46 16.92
N LEU A 184 -22.00 18.40 16.28
CA LEU A 184 -20.59 18.26 15.92
C LEU A 184 -19.69 19.17 16.78
N LEU A 185 -20.04 20.44 16.92
CA LEU A 185 -19.26 21.42 17.67
C LEU A 185 -20.21 22.35 18.41
N TYR A 186 -19.93 22.59 19.68
CA TYR A 186 -20.46 23.74 20.41
C TYR A 186 -19.31 24.50 21.05
N ARG A 187 -19.21 25.80 20.77
CA ARG A 187 -18.19 26.66 21.37
C ARG A 187 -18.81 27.97 21.84
N ARG A 188 -18.56 28.32 23.10
CA ARG A 188 -18.96 29.59 23.73
C ARG A 188 -17.73 30.36 24.16
N PHE A 189 -17.67 31.62 23.79
CA PHE A 189 -16.64 32.56 24.20
C PHE A 189 -17.10 33.37 25.41
N ALA A 190 -16.17 33.64 26.33
CA ALA A 190 -16.42 34.56 27.42
C ALA A 190 -16.02 35.97 26.97
N PRO A 191 -16.83 37.00 27.24
CA PRO A 191 -16.44 38.36 26.94
C PRO A 191 -15.24 38.76 27.80
N ASP A 192 -14.20 39.34 27.20
CA ASP A 192 -13.03 39.81 27.95
C ASP A 192 -13.34 41.15 28.63
N ILE A 193 -13.75 41.06 29.89
CA ILE A 193 -14.22 42.18 30.72
C ILE A 193 -13.04 43.00 31.27
N SER A 194 -11.80 42.58 31.01
CA SER A 194 -10.61 43.27 31.51
C SER A 194 -10.36 44.62 30.80
N SER A 195 -11.03 44.88 29.68
CA SER A 195 -10.94 46.14 28.94
C SER A 195 -12.33 46.81 28.82
N TYR A 196 -12.48 48.03 29.35
CA TYR A 196 -13.67 48.87 29.15
C TYR A 196 -13.67 49.42 27.71
N VAL A 197 -13.86 48.55 26.72
CA VAL A 197 -13.96 48.91 25.29
C VAL A 197 -15.31 48.44 24.75
N LEU A 198 -15.83 49.17 23.76
CA LEU A 198 -17.17 49.06 23.15
C LEU A 198 -17.61 47.60 22.91
N SER A 199 -18.90 47.31 23.05
CA SER A 199 -19.49 45.96 22.88
C SER A 199 -19.18 45.27 21.54
N ASP A 200 -18.79 46.03 20.51
CA ASP A 200 -18.49 45.52 19.16
C ASP A 200 -17.07 44.94 19.02
N ASP A 201 -16.25 44.99 20.08
CA ASP A 201 -14.86 44.51 20.05
C ASP A 201 -14.71 43.02 20.45
N ILE A 202 -15.81 42.38 20.83
CA ILE A 202 -15.79 41.05 21.44
C ILE A 202 -16.61 40.02 20.64
N LYS A 203 -17.48 40.49 19.72
CA LYS A 203 -18.43 39.64 18.99
C LYS A 203 -17.81 38.92 17.80
N LEU A 204 -18.35 37.74 17.50
CA LEU A 204 -18.05 37.01 16.27
C LEU A 204 -18.58 37.76 15.05
N HIS A 205 -17.83 37.73 13.94
CA HIS A 205 -18.14 38.54 12.74
C HIS A 205 -18.10 37.79 11.41
N SER A 206 -17.61 36.54 11.38
CA SER A 206 -17.52 35.75 10.15
C SER A 206 -17.74 34.27 10.45
N LEU A 207 -18.56 33.60 9.63
CA LEU A 207 -18.78 32.15 9.65
C LEU A 207 -18.81 31.56 8.23
N GLN A 208 -18.00 30.53 7.96
CA GLN A 208 -17.94 29.86 6.65
C GLN A 208 -17.80 28.34 6.77
N LEU A 209 -18.49 27.62 5.87
CA LEU A 209 -18.30 26.20 5.64
C LEU A 209 -17.64 26.00 4.26
N LEU A 210 -16.41 25.49 4.25
CA LEU A 210 -15.65 25.25 3.02
C LEU A 210 -15.56 23.74 2.74
N PRO A 211 -16.26 23.23 1.72
CA PRO A 211 -16.13 21.84 1.31
C PRO A 211 -14.93 21.62 0.38
N ILE A 212 -14.26 20.47 0.54
CA ILE A 212 -13.29 19.92 -0.40
C ILE A 212 -13.85 18.60 -0.92
N TYR A 213 -13.79 18.42 -2.24
CA TYR A 213 -14.34 17.25 -2.91
C TYR A 213 -13.24 16.35 -3.46
N GLN A 214 -13.52 15.06 -3.50
CA GLN A 214 -12.74 14.11 -4.27
C GLN A 214 -13.37 13.93 -5.65
N THR A 215 -12.54 13.93 -6.70
CA THR A 215 -12.98 13.53 -8.04
C THR A 215 -12.80 12.02 -8.15
N GLY A 216 -13.91 11.27 -8.21
CA GLY A 216 -13.87 9.82 -8.35
C GLY A 216 -13.19 9.37 -9.65
N PRO A 217 -12.68 8.12 -9.73
CA PRO A 217 -12.12 7.58 -10.96
C PRO A 217 -13.19 7.59 -12.07
N LEU A 218 -12.81 8.06 -13.26
CA LEU A 218 -13.64 7.97 -14.46
C LEU A 218 -13.94 6.49 -14.72
N THR A 219 -15.16 6.04 -14.42
CA THR A 219 -15.63 4.74 -14.89
C THR A 219 -15.72 4.80 -16.42
N SER A 220 -15.26 3.76 -17.09
CA SER A 220 -15.11 3.68 -18.55
C SER A 220 -16.43 3.67 -19.33
N ASP A 221 -17.57 3.87 -18.67
CA ASP A 221 -18.87 3.98 -19.34
C ASP A 221 -19.14 5.45 -19.67
N GLY A 222 -18.85 5.81 -20.92
CA GLY A 222 -19.06 7.14 -21.52
C GLY A 222 -20.53 7.55 -21.64
N LYS A 223 -21.28 7.54 -20.55
CA LYS A 223 -22.56 8.25 -20.42
C LYS A 223 -22.32 9.43 -19.49
N ASN A 224 -22.67 10.63 -19.96
CA ASN A 224 -22.63 11.92 -19.26
C ASN A 224 -23.56 11.94 -18.01
N LEU A 225 -23.34 11.05 -17.06
CA LEU A 225 -23.83 11.19 -15.70
C LEU A 225 -22.85 12.13 -15.00
N SER A 226 -23.34 13.31 -14.61
CA SER A 226 -22.62 14.33 -13.85
C SER A 226 -21.60 13.68 -12.91
N GLN A 227 -20.31 14.02 -13.05
CA GLN A 227 -19.24 13.57 -12.15
C GLN A 227 -19.73 13.69 -10.70
N GLN A 228 -20.07 12.56 -10.07
CA GLN A 228 -20.51 12.57 -8.68
C GLN A 228 -19.27 12.88 -7.83
N ARG A 229 -19.16 14.14 -7.42
CA ARG A 229 -18.13 14.61 -6.50
C ARG A 229 -18.54 14.18 -5.09
N GLU A 230 -17.76 13.32 -4.47
CA GLU A 230 -17.95 12.95 -3.08
C GLU A 230 -17.29 13.99 -2.17
N LEU A 231 -17.94 14.34 -1.07
CA LEU A 231 -17.39 15.27 -0.09
C LEU A 231 -16.23 14.59 0.65
N LEU A 232 -15.00 15.01 0.37
CA LEU A 232 -13.80 14.47 1.01
C LEU A 232 -13.61 15.04 2.41
N SER A 233 -13.77 16.36 2.54
CA SER A 233 -13.58 17.09 3.79
C SER A 233 -14.44 18.35 3.83
N LEU A 234 -14.80 18.80 5.02
CA LEU A 234 -15.54 20.03 5.27
C LEU A 234 -14.84 20.77 6.40
N PHE A 235 -14.56 22.04 6.16
CA PHE A 235 -13.93 22.92 7.12
C PHE A 235 -14.93 23.96 7.59
N CYS A 236 -14.95 24.23 8.89
CA CYS A 236 -15.70 25.33 9.48
C CYS A 236 -14.74 26.39 9.99
N PHE A 237 -14.86 27.60 9.47
CA PHE A 237 -14.11 28.75 9.93
C PHE A 237 -15.02 29.76 10.59
N PHE A 238 -14.57 30.32 11.69
CA PHE A 238 -15.21 31.45 12.34
C PHE A 238 -14.23 32.35 13.05
N SER A 239 -14.63 33.61 13.26
CA SER A 239 -13.68 34.65 13.65
C SER A 239 -14.23 35.64 14.68
N LEU A 240 -13.47 35.84 15.76
CA LEU A 240 -13.53 37.01 16.63
C LEU A 240 -12.66 38.13 16.05
N PRO A 241 -12.76 39.37 16.56
CA PRO A 241 -12.03 40.49 15.98
C PRO A 241 -10.51 40.35 16.02
N HIS A 242 -9.95 39.55 16.94
CA HIS A 242 -8.50 39.33 17.05
C HIS A 242 -8.05 37.88 16.82
N VAL A 243 -8.97 36.92 16.77
CA VAL A 243 -8.63 35.50 16.64
C VAL A 243 -9.63 34.76 15.76
N GLY A 244 -9.13 34.04 14.75
CA GLY A 244 -9.90 33.11 13.94
C GLY A 244 -9.62 31.64 14.29
N TYR A 245 -10.61 30.78 14.11
CA TYR A 245 -10.50 29.35 14.34
C TYR A 245 -10.96 28.58 13.12
N LEU A 246 -10.20 27.56 12.73
CA LEU A 246 -10.51 26.66 11.62
C LEU A 246 -10.61 25.22 12.14
N TYR A 247 -11.78 24.61 11.96
CA TYR A 247 -12.08 23.22 12.32
C TYR A 247 -12.26 22.37 11.08
N MET A 248 -11.88 21.10 11.16
CA MET A 248 -12.36 20.03 10.28
C MET A 248 -13.57 19.35 10.95
N VAL A 249 -14.62 19.01 10.21
CA VAL A 249 -15.90 18.55 10.79
C VAL A 249 -16.53 17.30 10.14
N VAL A 250 -15.82 16.58 9.26
CA VAL A 250 -16.39 15.40 8.55
C VAL A 250 -16.13 14.10 9.28
N LYS A 251 -14.90 13.55 9.21
CA LYS A 251 -14.58 12.25 9.83
C LYS A 251 -14.28 12.39 11.32
N SER A 252 -13.61 13.47 11.70
CA SER A 252 -13.43 13.90 13.08
C SER A 252 -13.69 15.40 13.21
N VAL A 253 -14.04 15.84 14.43
CA VAL A 253 -14.17 17.27 14.75
C VAL A 253 -12.90 17.71 15.47
N GLU A 254 -12.02 18.40 14.75
CA GLU A 254 -10.68 18.77 15.22
C GLU A 254 -10.36 20.22 14.91
N LEU A 255 -9.74 20.91 15.86
CA LEU A 255 -9.20 22.26 15.66
C LEU A 255 -7.88 22.18 14.89
N MET A 256 -7.85 22.75 13.69
CA MET A 256 -6.72 22.63 12.77
C MET A 256 -5.76 23.79 12.89
N SER A 257 -6.27 25.01 12.99
CA SER A 257 -5.45 26.22 13.01
C SER A 257 -6.14 27.36 13.76
N VAL A 258 -5.32 28.18 14.42
CA VAL A 258 -5.72 29.41 15.10
C VAL A 258 -4.99 30.57 14.45
N TYR A 259 -5.74 31.59 14.04
CA TYR A 259 -5.22 32.76 13.35
C TYR A 259 -5.22 33.95 14.31
N GLN A 260 -4.05 34.48 14.62
CA GLN A 260 -3.94 35.69 15.44
C GLN A 260 -3.82 36.91 14.53
N TYR A 261 -4.69 37.89 14.73
CA TYR A 261 -4.68 39.12 13.96
C TYR A 261 -3.96 40.23 14.72
N PRO A 262 -3.04 40.97 14.06
CA PRO A 262 -2.32 42.07 14.70
C PRO A 262 -3.21 43.30 14.97
N GLU A 263 -4.33 43.42 14.25
CA GLU A 263 -5.29 44.52 14.33
C GLU A 263 -6.72 43.97 14.40
N LYS A 264 -7.67 44.82 14.81
CA LYS A 264 -9.09 44.45 14.84
C LYS A 264 -9.60 44.14 13.43
N SER A 265 -9.91 42.88 13.19
CA SER A 265 -10.57 42.41 11.97
C SER A 265 -12.05 42.78 11.96
N GLN A 266 -12.57 43.04 10.76
CA GLN A 266 -13.97 43.36 10.51
C GLN A 266 -14.71 42.21 9.84
N GLN A 267 -14.02 41.52 8.92
CA GLN A 267 -14.55 40.36 8.21
C GLN A 267 -13.38 39.50 7.70
N ALA A 268 -13.60 38.21 7.57
CA ALA A 268 -12.63 37.27 7.03
C ALA A 268 -13.28 36.29 6.04
N VAL A 269 -12.55 35.89 5.00
CA VAL A 269 -13.00 34.97 3.97
C VAL A 269 -11.98 33.85 3.80
N LEU A 270 -12.45 32.61 3.99
CA LEU A 270 -11.66 31.40 3.84
C LEU A 270 -11.77 30.88 2.39
N THR A 271 -10.62 30.57 1.81
CA THR A 271 -10.49 29.86 0.54
C THR A 271 -9.68 28.58 0.74
N PRO A 272 -9.65 27.65 -0.23
CA PRO A 272 -8.79 26.47 -0.14
C PRO A 272 -7.29 26.77 0.03
N GLN A 273 -6.83 27.93 -0.45
CA GLN A 273 -5.41 28.32 -0.48
C GLN A 273 -5.04 29.33 0.60
N PHE A 274 -5.94 30.25 0.94
CA PHE A 274 -5.67 31.38 1.81
C PHE A 274 -6.85 31.75 2.71
N LEU A 275 -6.54 32.41 3.83
CA LEU A 275 -7.49 33.16 4.62
C LEU A 275 -7.24 34.66 4.39
N HIS A 276 -8.24 35.35 3.87
CA HIS A 276 -8.21 36.80 3.66
C HIS A 276 -8.94 37.50 4.80
N VAL A 277 -8.29 38.45 5.45
CA VAL A 277 -8.84 39.17 6.61
C VAL A 277 -8.77 40.66 6.34
N ILE A 278 -9.89 41.36 6.47
CA ILE A 278 -9.92 42.82 6.37
C ILE A 278 -9.97 43.46 7.75
N THR A 279 -9.17 44.50 7.94
CA THR A 279 -9.29 45.48 9.03
C THR A 279 -9.85 46.77 8.44
N SER A 280 -9.99 47.84 9.23
CA SER A 280 -10.43 49.14 8.67
C SER A 280 -9.51 49.63 7.55
N ASN A 281 -8.21 49.28 7.61
CA ASN A 281 -7.19 49.85 6.74
C ASN A 281 -6.31 48.81 6.01
N ASN A 282 -6.47 47.52 6.30
CA ASN A 282 -5.58 46.48 5.78
C ASN A 282 -6.36 45.30 5.23
N LEU A 283 -5.92 44.78 4.08
CA LEU A 283 -6.19 43.43 3.63
C LEU A 283 -4.99 42.55 3.98
N GLN A 284 -5.20 41.59 4.88
CA GLN A 284 -4.21 40.62 5.32
C GLN A 284 -4.48 39.26 4.67
N CYS A 285 -3.41 38.53 4.34
CA CYS A 285 -3.49 37.21 3.73
C CYS A 285 -2.67 36.20 4.56
N PHE A 286 -3.31 35.12 4.99
CA PHE A 286 -2.70 34.04 5.77
C PHE A 286 -2.75 32.70 5.03
N THR A 287 -1.78 31.83 5.28
CA THR A 287 -1.76 30.44 4.78
C THR A 287 -2.78 29.57 5.53
N VAL A 288 -3.23 28.47 4.91
CA VAL A 288 -4.22 27.56 5.51
C VAL A 288 -3.75 26.11 5.50
N ARG A 289 -4.39 25.27 6.31
CA ARG A 289 -4.05 23.84 6.47
C ARG A 289 -5.06 22.89 5.86
N CYS A 290 -6.03 23.42 5.10
CA CYS A 290 -7.09 22.64 4.48
C CYS A 290 -6.54 21.53 3.57
N SER A 291 -5.54 21.83 2.73
CA SER A 291 -4.92 20.86 1.82
C SER A 291 -4.09 19.80 2.54
N ALA A 292 -3.45 20.16 3.67
CA ALA A 292 -2.70 19.22 4.49
C ALA A 292 -3.61 18.17 5.15
N ALA A 293 -4.79 18.61 5.60
CA ALA A 293 -5.81 17.76 6.18
C ALA A 293 -6.47 16.87 5.12
N ALA A 294 -6.94 17.47 4.04
CA ALA A 294 -7.63 16.76 2.96
C ALA A 294 -6.73 15.68 2.32
N ALA A 295 -5.42 15.91 2.20
CA ALA A 295 -4.52 14.91 1.64
C ALA A 295 -4.41 13.64 2.49
N ARG A 296 -4.48 13.76 3.82
CA ARG A 296 -4.48 12.61 4.74
C ARG A 296 -5.81 11.87 4.73
N GLU A 297 -6.89 12.60 4.46
CA GLU A 297 -8.22 12.00 4.29
C GLU A 297 -8.39 11.27 2.95
N GLU A 298 -7.68 11.73 1.92
CA GLU A 298 -7.68 11.16 0.57
C GLU A 298 -6.86 9.87 0.48
N ASP A 299 -5.68 9.83 1.12
CA ASP A 299 -4.74 8.72 1.00
C ASP A 299 -4.25 8.24 2.38
N PRO A 300 -4.60 7.02 2.81
CA PRO A 300 -4.18 6.49 4.10
C PRO A 300 -2.67 6.17 4.18
N TYR A 301 -1.97 6.13 3.04
CA TYR A 301 -0.51 5.96 2.99
C TYR A 301 0.26 7.30 3.05
N MET A 302 -0.43 8.43 3.27
CA MET A 302 0.22 9.71 3.54
C MET A 302 1.06 9.60 4.83
N ASP A 303 2.21 10.27 4.87
CA ASP A 303 3.20 10.22 5.96
C ASP A 303 3.87 8.85 6.17
N THR A 304 3.97 8.05 5.10
CA THR A 304 4.78 6.83 5.03
C THR A 304 6.09 7.07 4.26
N THR A 305 6.90 6.02 4.04
CA THR A 305 8.09 6.11 3.18
C THR A 305 7.79 6.33 1.70
N LEU A 306 6.51 6.26 1.29
CA LEU A 306 6.08 6.47 -0.09
C LEU A 306 5.64 7.91 -0.38
N LYS A 307 4.92 8.53 0.56
CA LYS A 307 4.35 9.88 0.40
C LYS A 307 4.41 10.65 1.70
N ALA A 308 4.61 11.96 1.61
CA ALA A 308 4.63 12.86 2.75
C ALA A 308 3.80 14.12 2.48
N CYS A 309 3.34 14.75 3.55
CA CYS A 309 2.71 16.06 3.51
C CYS A 309 3.19 16.89 4.70
N PRO A 310 3.40 18.21 4.55
CA PRO A 310 3.59 19.08 5.71
C PRO A 310 2.51 18.84 6.78
N PRO A 311 2.89 18.85 8.07
CA PRO A 311 1.95 18.52 9.15
C PRO A 311 0.89 19.61 9.30
N VAL A 312 -0.32 19.22 9.67
CA VAL A 312 -1.41 20.15 9.97
C VAL A 312 -1.04 21.09 11.13
N SER A 313 -0.28 20.59 12.10
CA SER A 313 0.17 21.34 13.28
C SER A 313 1.22 22.40 12.99
N MET A 314 1.64 22.57 11.72
CA MET A 314 2.58 23.60 11.32
C MET A 314 1.95 25.00 11.46
N ASP A 315 2.64 25.90 12.17
CA ASP A 315 2.20 27.29 12.40
C ASP A 315 1.82 27.99 11.09
N VAL A 316 0.75 28.78 11.10
CA VAL A 316 0.29 29.54 9.93
C VAL A 316 1.14 30.81 9.72
N CYS A 317 1.31 31.21 8.47
CA CYS A 317 2.09 32.39 8.08
C CYS A 317 1.21 33.50 7.54
N ALA A 318 1.52 34.74 7.92
CA ALA A 318 1.01 35.94 7.24
C ALA A 318 1.91 36.22 6.02
N LEU A 319 1.34 36.18 4.82
CA LEU A 319 2.08 36.38 3.57
C LEU A 319 2.18 37.85 3.17
N ARG A 320 1.09 38.59 3.31
CA ARG A 320 1.01 39.98 2.82
C ARG A 320 0.00 40.80 3.63
N ILE A 321 0.34 42.06 3.82
CA ILE A 321 -0.54 43.12 4.32
C ILE A 321 -0.59 44.21 3.25
N GLN A 322 -1.76 44.48 2.70
CA GLN A 322 -1.99 45.52 1.70
C GLN A 322 -2.86 46.62 2.28
N LEU A 323 -2.41 47.87 2.17
CA LEU A 323 -3.14 49.03 2.67
C LEU A 323 -4.33 49.38 1.75
N PHE A 324 -5.49 49.59 2.37
CA PHE A 324 -6.71 50.13 1.77
C PHE A 324 -7.30 51.15 2.74
N ILE A 325 -8.12 52.09 2.28
CA ILE A 325 -8.74 53.07 3.19
C ILE A 325 -10.21 52.72 3.37
N GLY A 326 -10.61 52.50 4.62
CA GLY A 326 -12.02 52.35 5.00
C GLY A 326 -12.68 51.09 4.45
N LEU A 327 -11.99 49.94 4.47
CA LEU A 327 -12.60 48.64 4.15
C LEU A 327 -13.82 48.41 5.06
N LYS A 328 -14.87 47.79 4.50
CA LYS A 328 -16.11 47.45 5.20
C LYS A 328 -16.60 46.02 4.93
N ALA A 329 -16.38 45.49 3.73
CA ALA A 329 -16.76 44.12 3.39
C ALA A 329 -15.81 43.47 2.38
N ILE A 330 -15.73 42.14 2.43
CA ILE A 330 -14.93 41.30 1.53
C ILE A 330 -15.77 40.13 1.01
N CYS A 331 -15.58 39.77 -0.25
CA CYS A 331 -16.11 38.56 -0.86
C CYS A 331 -15.05 37.92 -1.76
N HIS A 332 -15.12 36.61 -1.95
CA HIS A 332 -14.24 35.87 -2.85
C HIS A 332 -15.05 35.19 -3.94
N PHE A 333 -14.56 35.27 -5.18
CA PHE A 333 -15.11 34.51 -6.29
C PHE A 333 -13.98 34.11 -7.26
N LYS A 334 -13.73 32.81 -7.38
CA LYS A 334 -12.64 32.26 -8.22
C LYS A 334 -11.30 32.93 -7.91
N ASN A 335 -10.72 33.65 -8.86
CA ASN A 335 -9.41 34.32 -8.69
C ASN A 335 -9.56 35.81 -8.36
N HIS A 336 -10.71 36.20 -7.80
CA HIS A 336 -11.02 37.60 -7.52
C HIS A 336 -11.45 37.79 -6.07
N ILE A 337 -10.86 38.79 -5.42
CA ILE A 337 -11.30 39.31 -4.13
C ILE A 337 -12.04 40.61 -4.40
N ILE A 338 -13.29 40.68 -3.97
CA ILE A 338 -14.14 41.85 -4.11
C ILE A 338 -14.14 42.58 -2.77
N LEU A 339 -13.75 43.85 -2.77
CA LEU A 339 -13.65 44.68 -1.57
C LEU A 339 -14.59 45.87 -1.68
N LEU A 340 -15.36 46.11 -0.63
CA LEU A 340 -16.17 47.30 -0.48
C LEU A 340 -15.50 48.24 0.52
N THR A 341 -15.24 49.48 0.11
CA THR A 341 -14.72 50.51 0.99
C THR A 341 -15.67 51.69 1.11
N LYS A 342 -15.58 52.37 2.24
CA LYS A 342 -16.25 53.63 2.54
C LYS A 342 -15.23 54.56 3.16
N ALA A 343 -14.95 55.69 2.51
CA ALA A 343 -14.12 56.73 3.09
C ALA A 343 -14.90 57.37 4.25
N ASP A 344 -14.51 57.09 5.49
CA ASP A 344 -15.11 57.76 6.64
C ASP A 344 -14.72 59.26 6.59
N PRO A 345 -15.68 60.20 6.71
CA PRO A 345 -15.34 61.62 6.72
C PRO A 345 -14.48 61.88 7.95
N GLU A 346 -13.31 62.50 7.78
CA GLU A 346 -12.35 62.73 8.87
C GLU A 346 -13.07 63.25 10.13
N THR A 347 -13.21 62.39 11.15
CA THR A 347 -13.58 62.83 12.48
C THR A 347 -12.37 63.58 13.02
N ILE A 348 -12.41 64.91 12.93
CA ILE A 348 -11.46 65.80 13.60
C ILE A 348 -11.39 65.34 15.06
N PRO A 349 -10.25 64.83 15.55
CA PRO A 349 -10.16 64.40 16.94
C PRO A 349 -10.27 65.64 17.83
N GLU A 350 -11.30 65.70 18.66
CA GLU A 350 -11.45 66.70 19.72
C GLU A 350 -10.20 66.67 20.61
N ARG A 351 -9.32 67.65 20.42
CA ARG A 351 -8.19 67.89 21.31
C ARG A 351 -8.74 68.21 22.70
N ARG A 352 -8.47 67.31 23.65
CA ARG A 352 -8.53 67.55 25.09
C ARG A 352 -7.99 68.93 25.44
N GLY A 353 -8.79 69.70 26.16
CA GLY A 353 -8.43 71.04 26.61
C GLY A 353 -7.23 71.06 27.56
N SER A 354 -6.43 72.12 27.44
CA SER A 354 -5.75 72.71 28.59
C SER A 354 -5.60 74.22 28.39
N PRO A 355 -5.59 75.02 29.48
CA PRO A 355 -5.91 76.44 29.44
C PRO A 355 -4.66 77.31 29.30
N LYS A 356 -4.76 78.45 28.59
CA LYS A 356 -4.11 79.73 28.96
C LYS A 356 -4.57 80.89 28.07
N ARG A 357 -4.84 82.01 28.74
CA ARG A 357 -5.30 83.31 28.24
C ARG A 357 -4.22 84.04 27.43
N LEU A 358 -4.62 84.84 26.43
CA LEU A 358 -4.52 86.32 26.36
C LEU A 358 -4.68 86.84 24.91
N LEU A 359 -5.68 87.73 24.71
CA LEU A 359 -5.77 88.94 23.86
C LEU A 359 -5.22 88.87 22.40
N SER A 360 -5.89 89.32 21.32
CA SER A 360 -6.68 90.56 21.18
C SER A 360 -7.42 90.67 19.82
N ARG A 361 -8.59 91.33 19.86
CA ARG A 361 -9.07 92.41 18.95
C ARG A 361 -9.76 92.10 17.58
N LYS A 362 -11.10 92.22 17.64
CA LYS A 362 -12.10 92.92 16.78
C LYS A 362 -12.24 92.69 15.26
N ASP A 363 -13.50 92.34 14.94
CA ASP A 363 -14.40 92.82 13.87
C ASP A 363 -14.08 92.49 12.40
N ALA A 364 -14.86 91.56 11.83
CA ALA A 364 -15.74 91.83 10.67
C ALA A 364 -16.62 90.60 10.34
N SER A 365 -17.92 90.86 10.23
CA SER A 365 -18.95 89.93 9.79
C SER A 365 -18.74 89.48 8.34
N VAL A 366 -18.55 88.18 8.10
CA VAL A 366 -18.67 87.56 6.77
C VAL A 366 -19.59 86.35 6.90
N LYS A 367 -20.67 86.36 6.10
CA LYS A 367 -21.58 85.23 5.93
C LYS A 367 -20.79 84.01 5.45
N ILE A 368 -20.56 83.03 6.33
CA ILE A 368 -19.98 81.75 5.96
C ILE A 368 -21.09 80.92 5.29
N LYS A 369 -20.95 80.73 3.97
CA LYS A 369 -21.63 79.65 3.25
C LYS A 369 -21.14 78.33 3.87
N ILE A 370 -22.07 77.54 4.39
CA ILE A 370 -21.86 76.15 4.76
C ILE A 370 -21.35 75.42 3.50
N PRO A 371 -20.15 74.81 3.49
CA PRO A 371 -19.76 73.92 2.40
C PRO A 371 -20.65 72.68 2.46
N PRO A 372 -21.05 72.08 1.32
CA PRO A 372 -21.77 70.82 1.36
C PRO A 372 -20.87 69.79 2.05
N VAL A 373 -21.43 69.09 3.05
CA VAL A 373 -20.81 67.92 3.67
C VAL A 373 -20.46 66.97 2.53
N ALA A 374 -19.17 66.69 2.33
CA ALA A 374 -18.74 65.69 1.37
C ALA A 374 -19.35 64.35 1.80
N GLU A 375 -20.34 63.86 1.05
CA GLU A 375 -20.89 62.53 1.27
C GLU A 375 -19.74 61.51 1.15
N ALA A 376 -19.63 60.64 2.14
CA ALA A 376 -18.66 59.55 2.16
C ALA A 376 -18.83 58.67 0.91
N GLY A 377 -17.91 58.76 -0.04
CA GLY A 377 -17.93 57.95 -1.25
C GLY A 377 -17.68 56.48 -0.94
N TRP A 378 -18.55 55.61 -1.45
CA TRP A 378 -18.33 54.16 -1.48
C TRP A 378 -17.53 53.78 -2.71
N ASN A 379 -16.56 52.88 -2.57
CA ASN A 379 -15.80 52.31 -3.69
C ASN A 379 -15.87 50.79 -3.66
N LEU A 380 -15.93 50.19 -4.85
CA LEU A 380 -15.86 48.75 -5.06
C LEU A 380 -14.55 48.42 -5.80
N TYR A 381 -13.73 47.56 -5.22
CA TYR A 381 -12.50 47.06 -5.85
C TYR A 381 -12.65 45.59 -6.21
N ILE A 382 -12.17 45.21 -7.39
CA ILE A 382 -11.98 43.81 -7.79
C ILE A 382 -10.47 43.60 -7.87
N VAL A 383 -9.94 42.85 -6.91
CA VAL A 383 -8.51 42.54 -6.80
C VAL A 383 -8.29 41.15 -7.39
N ASN A 384 -7.50 41.08 -8.45
CA ASN A 384 -7.10 39.80 -9.05
C ASN A 384 -6.05 39.13 -8.16
N THR A 385 -6.29 37.89 -7.78
CA THR A 385 -5.29 37.08 -7.07
C THR A 385 -4.21 36.61 -8.04
N ILE A 386 -2.99 36.47 -7.53
CA ILE A 386 -1.88 35.93 -8.31
C ILE A 386 -2.10 34.44 -8.58
N SER A 387 -1.59 33.94 -9.71
CA SER A 387 -1.61 32.50 -10.00
C SER A 387 -0.86 31.72 -8.91
N PRO A 388 -1.38 30.57 -8.44
CA PRO A 388 -0.69 29.74 -7.45
C PRO A 388 0.72 29.33 -7.86
N VAL A 389 0.94 29.03 -9.14
CA VAL A 389 2.26 28.66 -9.68
C VAL A 389 3.22 29.85 -9.66
N GLN A 390 2.74 31.04 -10.00
CA GLN A 390 3.57 32.25 -9.98
C GLN A 390 3.99 32.60 -8.55
N LEU A 391 3.06 32.56 -7.60
CA LEU A 391 3.37 32.78 -6.19
C LEU A 391 4.31 31.71 -5.63
N TYR A 392 4.12 30.46 -6.02
CA TYR A 392 5.05 29.39 -5.70
C TYR A 392 6.48 29.71 -6.16
N LYS A 393 6.67 30.13 -7.42
CA LYS A 393 7.99 30.53 -7.96
C LYS A 393 8.60 31.68 -7.14
N GLU A 394 7.81 32.69 -6.78
CA GLU A 394 8.26 33.79 -5.92
C GLU A 394 8.67 33.33 -4.51
N MET A 395 7.95 32.37 -3.93
CA MET A 395 8.31 31.76 -2.65
C MET A 395 9.62 30.95 -2.73
N ILE A 396 9.86 30.23 -3.84
CA ILE A 396 11.13 29.54 -4.10
C ILE A 396 12.27 30.55 -4.23
N ASP A 397 12.10 31.61 -5.01
CA ASP A 397 13.10 32.66 -5.19
C ASP A 397 13.43 33.34 -3.86
N TYR A 398 12.42 33.59 -3.03
CA TYR A 398 12.63 34.13 -1.69
C TYR A 398 13.35 33.13 -0.78
N SER A 399 13.04 31.82 -0.88
CA SER A 399 13.71 30.76 -0.11
C SER A 399 15.21 30.68 -0.40
N ASN A 400 15.63 31.02 -1.63
CA ASN A 400 17.04 31.03 -2.03
C ASN A 400 17.87 32.02 -1.19
N THR A 401 17.26 33.07 -0.65
CA THR A 401 17.94 34.02 0.25
C THR A 401 18.31 33.43 1.61
N TYR A 402 17.64 32.35 2.03
CA TYR A 402 17.86 31.66 3.31
C TYR A 402 18.75 30.42 3.20
N LYS A 403 19.20 30.05 1.99
CA LYS A 403 19.98 28.82 1.69
C LYS A 403 21.23 28.66 2.55
N THR A 404 21.87 29.74 2.97
CA THR A 404 23.19 29.72 3.62
C THR A 404 23.18 29.89 5.14
N ALA A 405 22.04 30.16 5.79
CA ALA A 405 22.05 30.56 7.21
C ALA A 405 20.89 30.09 8.10
N LYS A 406 19.71 29.70 7.58
CA LYS A 406 18.55 29.31 8.42
C LYS A 406 17.68 28.24 7.76
N THR A 407 18.03 26.98 7.98
CA THR A 407 17.37 25.83 7.35
C THR A 407 15.91 25.63 7.78
N GLN A 408 15.53 25.93 9.02
CA GLN A 408 14.14 25.76 9.49
C GLN A 408 13.16 26.75 8.84
N SER A 409 13.54 28.01 8.69
CA SER A 409 12.71 29.02 8.01
C SER A 409 12.53 28.71 6.52
N CYS A 410 13.59 28.19 5.88
CA CYS A 410 13.52 27.72 4.49
C CYS A 410 12.54 26.55 4.35
N ILE A 411 12.66 25.51 5.19
CA ILE A 411 11.72 24.38 5.19
C ILE A 411 10.28 24.86 5.39
N HIS A 412 10.07 25.77 6.34
CA HIS A 412 8.73 26.28 6.62
C HIS A 412 8.15 26.98 5.38
N LEU A 413 8.90 27.89 4.77
CA LEU A 413 8.46 28.61 3.56
C LEU A 413 8.19 27.66 2.38
N LEU A 414 9.06 26.67 2.16
CA LEU A 414 8.88 25.66 1.11
C LEU A 414 7.69 24.74 1.40
N SER A 415 7.45 24.44 2.67
CA SER A 415 6.27 23.68 3.10
C SER A 415 4.99 24.47 2.83
N GLU A 416 4.98 25.78 3.08
CA GLU A 416 3.86 26.66 2.70
C GLU A 416 3.64 26.69 1.19
N ALA A 417 4.72 26.82 0.42
CA ALA A 417 4.67 26.82 -1.03
C ALA A 417 4.13 25.48 -1.59
N HIS A 418 4.53 24.36 -0.98
CA HIS A 418 4.03 23.03 -1.30
C HIS A 418 2.54 22.88 -0.99
N LEU A 419 2.08 23.35 0.18
CA LEU A 419 0.66 23.31 0.55
C LEU A 419 -0.22 24.18 -0.36
N LEU A 420 0.30 25.31 -0.83
CA LEU A 420 -0.35 26.18 -1.81
C LEU A 420 -0.60 25.44 -3.13
N VAL A 421 0.46 24.86 -3.72
CA VAL A 421 0.35 24.12 -4.98
C VAL A 421 -0.58 22.91 -4.83
N ARG A 422 -0.47 22.19 -3.71
CA ARG A 422 -1.35 21.06 -3.40
C ARG A 422 -2.82 21.49 -3.27
N ALA A 423 -3.10 22.61 -2.60
CA ALA A 423 -4.45 23.15 -2.50
C ALA A 423 -5.04 23.49 -3.88
N ALA A 424 -4.23 24.05 -4.77
CA ALA A 424 -4.65 24.33 -6.15
C ALA A 424 -4.95 23.04 -6.95
N LEU A 425 -4.20 21.95 -6.72
CA LEU A 425 -4.45 20.66 -7.38
C LEU A 425 -5.77 20.02 -6.96
N MET A 426 -6.22 20.25 -5.72
CA MET A 426 -7.48 19.73 -5.21
C MET A 426 -8.71 20.37 -5.87
N ASP A 427 -8.58 21.59 -6.41
CA ASP A 427 -9.65 22.28 -7.15
C ASP A 427 -9.46 22.23 -8.68
N ALA A 428 -8.65 21.30 -9.18
CA ALA A 428 -8.25 21.22 -10.60
C ALA A 428 -9.37 20.90 -11.59
N SER A 429 -10.61 20.73 -11.12
CA SER A 429 -11.77 20.36 -11.95
C SER A 429 -12.21 21.44 -12.94
N GLN A 430 -11.75 22.69 -12.76
CA GLN A 430 -12.03 23.82 -13.64
C GLN A 430 -10.79 24.34 -14.38
N LEU A 431 -9.63 23.67 -14.22
CA LEU A 431 -8.37 24.09 -14.86
C LEU A 431 -8.27 23.56 -16.28
N GLU A 432 -7.71 24.36 -17.18
CA GLU A 432 -7.36 23.91 -18.52
C GLU A 432 -6.26 22.83 -18.45
N PRO A 433 -6.21 21.86 -19.39
CA PRO A 433 -5.22 20.77 -19.36
C PRO A 433 -3.77 21.25 -19.26
N GLY A 434 -3.45 22.38 -19.91
CA GLY A 434 -2.12 23.00 -19.85
C GLY A 434 -1.77 23.56 -18.47
N GLU A 435 -2.72 24.25 -17.83
CA GLU A 435 -2.55 24.80 -16.46
C GLU A 435 -2.41 23.67 -15.44
N LYS A 436 -3.18 22.58 -15.62
CA LYS A 436 -3.06 21.38 -14.78
C LYS A 436 -1.68 20.74 -14.91
N ALA A 437 -1.12 20.67 -16.12
CA ALA A 437 0.22 20.14 -16.34
C ALA A 437 1.30 21.02 -15.69
N GLU A 438 1.21 22.35 -15.84
CA GLU A 438 2.13 23.29 -15.18
C GLU A 438 2.07 23.15 -13.65
N LEU A 439 0.87 23.01 -13.09
CA LEU A 439 0.67 22.84 -11.66
C LEU A 439 1.19 21.51 -11.12
N LEU A 440 1.03 20.42 -11.88
CA LEU A 440 1.62 19.11 -11.55
C LEU A 440 3.15 19.15 -11.58
N GLU A 441 3.74 19.88 -12.53
CA GLU A 441 5.19 20.06 -12.59
C GLU A 441 5.69 20.89 -11.40
N ALA A 442 5.01 22.00 -11.08
CA ALA A 442 5.31 22.79 -9.88
C ALA A 442 5.19 21.94 -8.59
N PHE A 443 4.24 21.01 -8.54
CA PHE A 443 4.10 20.09 -7.41
C PHE A 443 5.30 19.14 -7.30
N LYS A 444 5.69 18.49 -8.40
CA LYS A 444 6.88 17.62 -8.42
C LYS A 444 8.15 18.38 -8.06
N GLU A 445 8.30 19.59 -8.58
CA GLU A 445 9.42 20.47 -8.27
C GLU A 445 9.45 20.82 -6.77
N SER A 446 8.29 21.15 -6.19
CA SER A 446 8.17 21.47 -4.76
C SER A 446 8.56 20.29 -3.87
N CYS A 447 8.21 19.07 -4.27
CA CYS A 447 8.64 17.83 -3.62
C CYS A 447 10.16 17.67 -3.70
N GLY A 448 10.77 17.97 -4.87
CA GLY A 448 12.22 17.96 -5.05
C GLY A 448 12.93 18.95 -4.12
N HIS A 449 12.45 20.20 -4.02
CA HIS A 449 13.02 21.22 -3.13
C HIS A 449 12.89 20.85 -1.65
N LEU A 450 11.78 20.25 -1.23
CA LEU A 450 11.64 19.72 0.13
C LEU A 450 12.59 18.54 0.37
N GLY A 451 12.73 17.64 -0.61
CA GLY A 451 13.73 16.56 -0.58
C GLY A 451 15.16 17.09 -0.41
N ASP A 452 15.52 18.13 -1.16
CA ASP A 452 16.82 18.82 -1.07
C ASP A 452 17.04 19.47 0.30
N CYS A 453 15.99 19.97 0.95
CA CYS A 453 16.10 20.54 2.29
C CYS A 453 16.27 19.48 3.37
N TYR A 454 15.47 18.41 3.33
CA TYR A 454 15.56 17.33 4.32
C TYR A 454 16.82 16.49 4.15
N SER A 455 17.37 16.38 2.93
CA SER A 455 18.60 15.65 2.66
C SER A 455 19.81 16.31 3.31
N ARG A 456 19.89 17.65 3.29
CA ARG A 456 20.98 18.49 3.84
C ARG A 456 20.91 18.70 5.35
N LEU A 457 19.95 18.09 6.04
CA LEU A 457 19.67 18.36 7.46
C LEU A 457 19.84 17.13 8.33
N ASP A 458 20.74 17.23 9.32
CA ASP A 458 20.79 16.27 10.43
C ASP A 458 19.70 16.58 11.46
N SER A 459 18.44 16.43 11.04
CA SER A 459 17.25 16.59 11.88
C SER A 459 16.58 15.24 12.17
N GLN A 460 15.72 15.21 13.19
CA GLN A 460 14.84 14.07 13.47
C GLN A 460 13.93 13.72 12.27
N HIS A 461 13.71 14.68 11.36
CA HIS A 461 12.87 14.54 10.18
C HIS A 461 13.63 14.21 8.89
N SER A 462 14.91 13.84 8.99
CA SER A 462 15.73 13.43 7.84
C SER A 462 15.13 12.27 7.02
N HIS A 463 14.33 11.41 7.65
CA HIS A 463 13.59 10.34 6.99
C HIS A 463 12.58 10.82 5.94
N LEU A 464 12.09 12.08 6.03
CA LEU A 464 11.17 12.68 5.07
C LEU A 464 11.81 12.93 3.70
N THR A 465 13.14 12.88 3.60
CA THR A 465 13.87 12.98 2.32
C THR A 465 13.37 11.96 1.30
N LEU A 466 13.15 10.71 1.73
CA LEU A 466 12.74 9.60 0.87
C LEU A 466 11.37 9.82 0.20
N PRO A 467 10.26 10.02 0.94
CA PRO A 467 8.95 10.21 0.33
C PRO A 467 8.87 11.47 -0.54
N TYR A 468 9.58 12.56 -0.19
CA TYR A 468 9.58 13.77 -1.02
C TYR A 468 10.30 13.55 -2.36
N TYR A 469 11.45 12.87 -2.40
CA TYR A 469 12.08 12.52 -3.68
C TYR A 469 11.28 11.50 -4.49
N LYS A 470 10.56 10.57 -3.85
CA LYS A 470 9.64 9.67 -4.56
C LYS A 470 8.50 10.44 -5.22
N MET A 471 7.93 11.40 -4.51
CA MET A 471 6.84 12.23 -5.03
C MET A 471 7.29 13.21 -6.12
N SER A 472 8.55 13.62 -6.16
CA SER A 472 9.08 14.44 -7.25
C SER A 472 9.27 13.64 -8.55
N GLY A 473 9.40 12.31 -8.46
CA GLY A 473 9.65 11.44 -9.61
C GLY A 473 11.05 11.59 -10.20
N LEU A 474 11.99 12.16 -9.43
CA LEU A 474 13.38 12.31 -9.85
C LEU A 474 14.13 10.97 -9.75
N SER A 475 15.04 10.75 -10.69
CA SER A 475 15.96 9.62 -10.65
C SER A 475 17.07 9.85 -9.61
N MET A 476 17.72 8.78 -9.15
CA MET A 476 18.85 8.89 -8.22
C MET A 476 19.98 9.74 -8.80
N ALA A 477 20.27 9.60 -10.09
CA ALA A 477 21.27 10.40 -10.80
C ALA A 477 20.91 11.90 -10.81
N GLU A 478 19.64 12.24 -11.01
CA GLU A 478 19.17 13.63 -10.98
C GLU A 478 19.28 14.22 -9.57
N VAL A 479 18.93 13.45 -8.53
CA VAL A 479 19.09 13.87 -7.12
C VAL A 479 20.57 14.09 -6.78
N LEU A 480 21.46 13.18 -7.18
CA LEU A 480 22.91 13.33 -6.97
C LEU A 480 23.50 14.50 -7.78
N GLY A 481 22.94 14.80 -8.95
CA GLY A 481 23.33 15.95 -9.78
C GLY A 481 22.96 17.31 -9.16
N ARG A 482 21.95 17.35 -8.30
CA ARG A 482 21.50 18.55 -7.56
C ARG A 482 22.36 18.87 -6.32
N MET A 483 23.32 18.01 -6.00
CA MET A 483 24.20 18.21 -4.84
C MET A 483 25.45 19.00 -5.23
N ASP A 484 25.78 20.00 -4.42
CA ASP A 484 27.00 20.80 -4.59
C ASP A 484 28.21 20.00 -4.10
N TRP A 485 28.91 19.34 -5.02
CA TRP A 485 30.09 18.51 -4.73
C TRP A 485 31.38 19.32 -4.43
N THR A 486 31.32 20.65 -4.48
CA THR A 486 32.47 21.56 -4.53
C THR A 486 33.12 21.88 -3.18
N VAL A 487 32.89 21.09 -2.13
CA VAL A 487 33.60 21.27 -0.86
C VAL A 487 34.83 20.37 -0.84
N GLU A 488 35.97 20.99 -1.15
CA GLU A 488 37.32 20.44 -1.03
C GLU A 488 37.70 20.21 0.45
N ASP A 489 38.43 19.12 0.65
CA ASP A 489 39.37 18.83 1.74
C ASP A 489 38.87 18.67 3.19
N GLY A 490 38.84 17.41 3.63
CA GLY A 490 38.98 17.00 5.03
C GLY A 490 37.73 17.07 5.90
N LEU A 491 37.04 15.93 6.07
CA LEU A 491 35.85 15.70 6.92
C LEU A 491 34.50 16.19 6.34
N GLN A 492 34.16 15.75 5.12
CA GLN A 492 32.76 15.75 4.66
C GLN A 492 31.94 14.82 5.57
N LYS A 493 31.14 15.39 6.48
CA LYS A 493 30.06 14.67 7.14
C LYS A 493 28.88 14.65 6.19
N TYR A 494 28.63 13.51 5.56
CA TYR A 494 27.43 13.32 4.75
C TYR A 494 26.20 13.28 5.65
N GLU A 495 25.16 14.00 5.27
CA GLU A 495 23.95 14.13 6.07
C GLU A 495 23.11 12.85 6.02
N LYS A 496 22.49 12.52 7.16
CA LYS A 496 21.73 11.27 7.34
C LYS A 496 20.57 11.13 6.36
N GLY A 497 19.91 12.23 5.99
CA GLY A 497 18.77 12.21 5.07
C GLY A 497 19.14 11.74 3.67
N LEU A 498 20.27 12.24 3.13
CA LEU A 498 20.77 11.83 1.82
C LEU A 498 21.22 10.37 1.82
N ILE A 499 21.97 9.94 2.84
CA ILE A 499 22.40 8.54 2.99
C ILE A 499 21.18 7.63 3.08
N PHE A 500 20.17 8.02 3.87
CA PHE A 500 18.93 7.27 4.01
C PHE A 500 18.20 7.11 2.67
N TYR A 501 18.07 8.18 1.87
CA TYR A 501 17.46 8.11 0.55
C TYR A 501 18.24 7.19 -0.41
N ILE A 502 19.56 7.37 -0.52
CA ILE A 502 20.38 6.57 -1.44
C ILE A 502 20.33 5.09 -1.03
N ASN A 503 20.44 4.80 0.27
CA ASN A 503 20.38 3.43 0.76
C ASN A 503 19.07 2.74 0.35
N HIS A 504 17.92 3.37 0.62
CA HIS A 504 16.62 2.82 0.24
C HIS A 504 16.48 2.66 -1.27
N SER A 505 16.92 3.65 -2.04
CA SER A 505 16.81 3.63 -3.50
C SER A 505 17.68 2.52 -4.13
N LEU A 506 18.86 2.24 -3.56
CA LEU A 506 19.74 1.14 -3.99
C LEU A 506 19.19 -0.26 -3.62
N TYR A 507 18.31 -0.35 -2.61
CA TYR A 507 17.63 -1.58 -2.22
C TYR A 507 16.36 -1.85 -3.04
N GLU A 508 15.72 -0.82 -3.60
CA GLU A 508 14.47 -0.96 -4.37
C GLU A 508 14.65 -1.60 -5.76
N ASN A 509 15.85 -2.05 -6.13
CA ASN A 509 16.16 -2.70 -7.42
C ASN A 509 15.63 -1.91 -8.63
N LEU A 510 15.79 -0.58 -8.61
CA LEU A 510 15.43 0.27 -9.73
C LEU A 510 16.30 -0.07 -10.95
N ASP A 511 15.71 -0.09 -12.16
CA ASP A 511 16.43 -0.32 -13.43
C ASP A 511 17.40 0.84 -13.82
N GLU A 512 17.66 1.77 -12.90
CA GLU A 512 18.53 2.92 -13.10
C GLU A 512 20.00 2.55 -12.90
N GLU A 513 20.84 2.80 -13.90
CA GLU A 513 22.30 2.61 -13.86
C GLU A 513 22.99 3.98 -13.65
N LEU A 514 23.79 4.12 -12.59
CA LEU A 514 24.56 5.35 -12.33
C LEU A 514 25.76 5.45 -13.29
N SER A 515 26.22 6.68 -13.55
CA SER A 515 27.50 6.91 -14.25
C SER A 515 28.69 6.51 -13.36
N GLU A 516 29.86 6.25 -13.96
CA GLU A 516 31.08 5.87 -13.23
C GLU A 516 31.45 6.90 -12.16
N GLU A 517 31.33 8.20 -12.47
CA GLU A 517 31.61 9.30 -11.55
C GLU A 517 30.66 9.35 -10.35
N LEU A 518 29.35 9.19 -10.59
CA LEU A 518 28.35 9.20 -9.54
C LEU A 518 28.46 7.95 -8.66
N ALA A 519 28.70 6.78 -9.26
CA ALA A 519 28.93 5.55 -8.52
C ALA A 519 30.16 5.64 -7.61
N ALA A 520 31.27 6.22 -8.09
CA ALA A 520 32.46 6.44 -7.27
C ALA A 520 32.17 7.35 -6.06
N LYS A 521 31.40 8.42 -6.25
CA LYS A 521 30.96 9.33 -5.18
C LYS A 521 30.07 8.62 -4.16
N VAL A 522 29.08 7.83 -4.59
CA VAL A 522 28.21 7.07 -3.68
C VAL A 522 29.02 6.11 -2.81
N VAL A 523 29.99 5.38 -3.38
CA VAL A 523 30.85 4.50 -2.57
C VAL A 523 31.69 5.28 -1.58
N GLN A 524 32.24 6.43 -1.98
CA GLN A 524 32.98 7.30 -1.07
C GLN A 524 32.10 7.77 0.10
N MET A 525 30.84 8.14 -0.18
CA MET A 525 29.87 8.56 0.84
C MET A 525 29.66 7.48 1.89
N PHE A 526 29.33 6.27 1.44
CA PHE A 526 29.06 5.16 2.36
C PHE A 526 30.31 4.66 3.06
N TYR A 527 31.50 4.73 2.44
CA TYR A 527 32.74 4.41 3.12
C TYR A 527 32.99 5.34 4.32
N VAL A 528 32.66 6.62 4.21
CA VAL A 528 32.82 7.59 5.31
C VAL A 528 31.68 7.48 6.34
N ALA A 529 30.43 7.36 5.88
CA ALA A 529 29.27 7.41 6.76
C ALA A 529 28.87 6.07 7.38
N GLU A 530 28.76 5.02 6.56
CA GLU A 530 28.32 3.69 6.97
C GLU A 530 29.17 2.58 6.30
N PRO A 531 30.45 2.42 6.69
CA PRO A 531 31.40 1.54 6.00
C PRO A 531 30.93 0.08 5.87
N LYS A 532 30.07 -0.38 6.79
CA LYS A 532 29.48 -1.73 6.78
C LYS A 532 28.52 -1.98 5.60
N GLN A 533 27.92 -0.94 5.04
CA GLN A 533 26.96 -1.04 3.92
C GLN A 533 27.66 -1.06 2.55
N VAL A 534 28.94 -0.69 2.47
CA VAL A 534 29.67 -0.62 1.19
C VAL A 534 29.61 -1.93 0.39
N PRO A 535 29.79 -3.13 0.99
CA PRO A 535 29.65 -4.38 0.25
C PRO A 535 28.25 -4.58 -0.35
N HIS A 536 27.20 -4.27 0.43
CA HIS A 536 25.80 -4.36 -0.02
C HIS A 536 25.52 -3.43 -1.20
N ILE A 537 26.06 -2.22 -1.16
CA ILE A 537 25.86 -1.18 -2.18
C ILE A 537 26.52 -1.56 -3.49
N LEU A 538 27.76 -2.08 -3.44
CA LEU A 538 28.48 -2.52 -4.64
C LEU A 538 27.77 -3.68 -5.37
N CYS A 539 26.93 -4.44 -4.66
CA CYS A 539 26.11 -5.49 -5.25
C CYS A 539 24.82 -4.96 -5.90
N SER A 540 24.44 -3.71 -5.68
CA SER A 540 23.25 -3.11 -6.28
C SER A 540 23.40 -2.98 -7.81
N PRO A 541 22.33 -3.29 -8.60
CA PRO A 541 22.33 -3.11 -10.05
C PRO A 541 22.72 -1.69 -10.50
N SER A 542 22.33 -0.67 -9.73
CA SER A 542 22.63 0.73 -10.04
C SER A 542 24.12 1.07 -10.02
N MET A 543 24.94 0.24 -9.34
CA MET A 543 26.38 0.43 -9.21
C MET A 543 27.18 -0.32 -10.29
N LYS A 544 26.52 -0.88 -11.31
CA LYS A 544 27.16 -1.71 -12.34
C LYS A 544 28.34 -1.04 -13.07
N ASN A 545 28.26 0.27 -13.31
CA ASN A 545 29.27 1.04 -14.05
C ASN A 545 30.43 1.55 -13.18
N ILE A 546 30.51 1.15 -11.90
CA ILE A 546 31.65 1.53 -11.06
C ILE A 546 32.95 0.91 -11.60
N ASN A 547 34.02 1.71 -11.60
CA ASN A 547 35.35 1.22 -11.90
C ASN A 547 35.76 0.10 -10.90
N PRO A 548 36.05 -1.12 -11.38
CA PRO A 548 36.42 -2.24 -10.51
C PRO A 548 37.66 -1.95 -9.64
N LEU A 549 38.63 -1.18 -10.14
CA LEU A 549 39.82 -0.78 -9.37
C LEU A 549 39.46 0.12 -8.19
N THR A 550 38.58 1.09 -8.42
CA THR A 550 38.09 2.00 -7.38
C THR A 550 37.31 1.22 -6.33
N ALA A 551 36.39 0.34 -6.74
CA ALA A 551 35.62 -0.53 -5.83
C ALA A 551 36.56 -1.39 -4.96
N MET A 552 37.54 -2.05 -5.58
CA MET A 552 38.53 -2.87 -4.87
C MET A 552 39.37 -2.04 -3.88
N SER A 553 39.73 -0.80 -4.24
CA SER A 553 40.49 0.08 -3.34
C SER A 553 39.75 0.37 -2.04
N TYR A 554 38.42 0.62 -2.11
CA TYR A 554 37.60 0.84 -0.92
C TYR A 554 37.40 -0.44 -0.11
N LEU A 555 37.21 -1.59 -0.78
CA LEU A 555 37.10 -2.89 -0.10
C LEU A 555 38.39 -3.25 0.66
N ARG A 556 39.57 -2.96 0.10
CA ARG A 556 40.85 -3.16 0.80
C ARG A 556 41.03 -2.22 1.99
N LYS A 557 40.56 -0.98 1.89
CA LYS A 557 40.58 -0.03 3.02
C LYS A 557 39.72 -0.51 4.19
N LEU A 558 38.54 -1.09 3.91
CA LEU A 558 37.67 -1.67 4.94
C LEU A 558 38.33 -2.81 5.72
N ASP A 559 39.06 -3.66 5.01
CA ASP A 559 39.87 -4.73 5.58
C ASP A 559 40.92 -4.19 6.56
N THR A 560 41.66 -3.15 6.16
CA THR A 560 42.69 -2.53 7.01
C THR A 560 42.12 -1.85 8.25
N SER A 561 40.84 -1.44 8.21
CA SER A 561 40.11 -0.91 9.36
C SER A 561 39.50 -1.98 10.28
N GLY A 562 39.78 -3.27 10.04
CA GLY A 562 39.38 -4.38 10.92
C GLY A 562 37.99 -4.94 10.65
N PHE A 563 37.32 -4.55 9.55
CA PHE A 563 36.01 -5.10 9.16
C PHE A 563 36.19 -6.41 8.39
N SER A 564 36.51 -7.52 9.04
CA SER A 564 36.48 -8.83 8.37
C SER A 564 35.05 -9.39 8.41
N SER A 565 34.41 -9.50 7.24
CA SER A 565 33.11 -10.16 7.09
C SER A 565 33.11 -11.07 5.87
N ILE A 566 32.31 -12.15 5.91
CA ILE A 566 32.14 -13.07 4.78
C ILE A 566 31.65 -12.30 3.54
N LEU A 567 30.75 -11.33 3.75
CA LEU A 567 30.23 -10.49 2.68
C LEU A 567 31.33 -9.65 2.02
N LEU A 568 32.26 -9.10 2.80
CA LEU A 568 33.40 -8.35 2.27
C LEU A 568 34.29 -9.24 1.40
N THR A 569 34.59 -10.47 1.85
CA THR A 569 35.32 -11.46 1.07
C THR A 569 34.61 -11.80 -0.25
N LEU A 570 33.31 -12.12 -0.20
CA LEU A 570 32.54 -12.45 -1.41
C LEU A 570 32.45 -11.27 -2.39
N THR A 571 32.30 -10.06 -1.88
CA THR A 571 32.24 -8.85 -2.72
C THR A 571 33.60 -8.59 -3.38
N LYS A 572 34.72 -8.78 -2.66
CA LYS A 572 36.05 -8.72 -3.26
C LYS A 572 36.25 -9.78 -4.32
N ALA A 573 35.80 -11.01 -4.08
CA ALA A 573 35.85 -12.09 -5.06
C ALA A 573 35.07 -11.69 -6.34
N ALA A 574 33.85 -11.16 -6.19
CA ALA A 574 33.04 -10.68 -7.31
C ALA A 574 33.71 -9.52 -8.08
N VAL A 575 34.31 -8.55 -7.38
CA VAL A 575 35.03 -7.43 -8.02
C VAL A 575 36.33 -7.89 -8.68
N ALA A 576 37.05 -8.85 -8.10
CA ALA A 576 38.25 -9.43 -8.69
C ALA A 576 37.96 -10.15 -10.01
N LEU A 577 36.82 -10.84 -10.11
CA LEU A 577 36.35 -11.42 -11.39
C LEU A 577 36.15 -10.35 -12.45
N LYS A 578 35.46 -9.25 -12.11
CA LYS A 578 35.27 -8.10 -13.03
C LYS A 578 36.59 -7.46 -13.49
N MET A 579 37.63 -7.54 -12.66
CA MET A 579 38.99 -7.08 -13.00
C MET A 579 39.78 -8.06 -13.87
N GLY A 580 39.30 -9.30 -14.04
CA GLY A 580 40.06 -10.39 -14.67
C GLY A 580 41.15 -11.00 -13.77
N ASP A 581 41.19 -10.67 -12.47
CA ASP A 581 42.17 -11.19 -11.51
C ASP A 581 41.66 -12.49 -10.88
N LEU A 582 41.87 -13.61 -11.60
CA LEU A 582 41.42 -14.93 -11.19
C LEU A 582 42.15 -15.47 -9.95
N ASP A 583 43.40 -15.05 -9.72
CA ASP A 583 44.18 -15.48 -8.57
C ASP A 583 43.66 -14.85 -7.29
N MET A 584 43.36 -13.54 -7.32
CA MET A 584 42.72 -12.86 -6.19
C MET A 584 41.33 -13.44 -5.90
N HIS A 585 40.51 -13.68 -6.93
CA HIS A 585 39.22 -14.36 -6.76
C HIS A 585 39.37 -15.71 -6.05
N ARG A 586 40.30 -16.56 -6.52
CA ARG A 586 40.53 -17.89 -5.94
C ARG A 586 40.99 -17.81 -4.48
N ASN A 587 41.83 -16.85 -4.14
CA ASN A 587 42.33 -16.66 -2.77
C ASN A 587 41.22 -16.24 -1.82
N GLU A 588 40.38 -15.28 -2.23
CA GLU A 588 39.24 -14.82 -1.43
C GLU A 588 38.20 -15.95 -1.26
N MET A 589 37.86 -16.70 -2.32
CA MET A 589 36.92 -17.82 -2.24
C MET A 589 37.41 -18.98 -1.36
N LYS A 590 38.72 -19.20 -1.26
CA LYS A 590 39.31 -20.25 -0.38
C LYS A 590 39.42 -19.83 1.09
N SER A 591 39.20 -18.55 1.40
CA SER A 591 39.38 -18.03 2.77
C SER A 591 38.33 -18.53 3.77
N HIS A 592 37.17 -18.96 3.29
CA HIS A 592 36.08 -19.50 4.11
C HIS A 592 35.64 -20.88 3.62
N SER A 593 34.99 -21.65 4.49
CA SER A 593 34.35 -22.91 4.11
C SER A 593 33.09 -22.67 3.27
N GLU A 594 32.71 -23.64 2.45
CA GLU A 594 31.52 -23.56 1.58
C GLU A 594 30.25 -23.17 2.33
N LEU A 595 30.00 -23.75 3.51
CA LEU A 595 28.85 -23.40 4.35
C LEU A 595 28.83 -21.91 4.74
N LYS A 596 30.00 -21.31 5.03
CA LYS A 596 30.10 -19.88 5.32
C LYS A 596 29.84 -19.05 4.08
N LEU A 597 30.34 -19.46 2.91
CA LEU A 597 30.07 -18.78 1.65
C LEU A 597 28.57 -18.77 1.32
N VAL A 598 27.87 -19.91 1.51
CA VAL A 598 26.41 -20.00 1.39
C VAL A 598 25.71 -19.00 2.31
N CYS A 599 26.11 -18.90 3.57
CA CYS A 599 25.58 -17.87 4.48
C CYS A 599 25.84 -16.45 3.97
N GLY A 600 26.99 -16.19 3.35
CA GLY A 600 27.30 -14.90 2.74
C GLY A 600 26.38 -14.55 1.57
N PHE A 601 26.07 -15.52 0.69
CA PHE A 601 25.09 -15.35 -0.38
C PHE A 601 23.67 -15.14 0.15
N ILE A 602 23.30 -15.78 1.28
CA ILE A 602 22.00 -15.54 1.93
C ILE A 602 21.89 -14.10 2.47
N LEU A 603 22.98 -13.56 3.01
CA LEU A 603 23.04 -12.18 3.49
C LEU A 603 22.93 -11.16 2.35
N GLU A 604 23.52 -11.46 1.18
CA GLU A 604 23.44 -10.61 -0.01
C GLU A 604 23.16 -11.42 -1.27
N PRO A 605 21.86 -11.66 -1.58
CA PRO A 605 21.44 -12.42 -2.76
C PRO A 605 21.87 -11.77 -4.08
N ARG A 606 22.09 -10.44 -4.09
CA ARG A 606 22.46 -9.67 -5.29
C ARG A 606 23.83 -10.02 -5.85
N LEU A 607 24.65 -10.76 -5.10
CA LEU A 607 25.90 -11.34 -5.59
C LEU A 607 25.67 -12.43 -6.65
N LEU A 608 24.55 -13.16 -6.58
CA LEU A 608 24.21 -14.24 -7.51
C LEU A 608 23.07 -13.86 -8.46
N ILE A 609 22.09 -13.10 -7.97
CA ILE A 609 20.81 -12.87 -8.63
C ILE A 609 20.56 -11.37 -8.74
N GLN A 610 20.29 -10.87 -9.94
CA GLN A 610 19.78 -9.51 -10.16
C GLN A 610 18.38 -9.56 -10.73
N GLN A 611 17.50 -8.64 -10.32
CA GLN A 611 16.19 -8.48 -10.93
C GLN A 611 16.26 -7.30 -11.91
N LYS A 612 15.82 -7.52 -13.15
CA LYS A 612 15.74 -6.48 -14.20
C LYS A 612 14.37 -6.55 -14.84
N LYS A 613 13.59 -5.47 -14.81
CA LYS A 613 12.19 -5.45 -15.31
C LYS A 613 11.31 -6.60 -14.80
N GLY A 614 11.50 -7.03 -13.54
CA GLY A 614 10.77 -8.15 -12.95
C GLY A 614 11.24 -9.55 -13.39
N GLN A 615 12.28 -9.65 -14.23
CA GLN A 615 12.91 -10.93 -14.59
C GLN A 615 14.19 -11.15 -13.80
N ILE A 616 14.47 -12.41 -13.47
CA ILE A 616 15.68 -12.82 -12.78
C ILE A 616 16.82 -13.02 -13.79
N VAL A 617 17.92 -12.32 -13.57
CA VAL A 617 19.13 -12.37 -14.36
C VAL A 617 20.30 -12.84 -13.48
N PRO A 618 21.04 -13.88 -13.88
CA PRO A 618 22.23 -14.32 -13.14
C PRO A 618 23.38 -13.33 -13.29
N THR A 619 24.18 -13.17 -12.22
CA THR A 619 25.37 -12.33 -12.24
C THR A 619 26.56 -13.02 -12.93
N GLU A 620 27.59 -12.25 -13.25
CA GLU A 620 28.88 -12.77 -13.74
C GLU A 620 29.52 -13.75 -12.76
N LEU A 621 29.38 -13.51 -11.45
CA LEU A 621 29.82 -14.44 -10.41
C LEU A 621 29.05 -15.77 -10.50
N ALA A 622 27.73 -15.73 -10.69
CA ALA A 622 26.94 -16.96 -10.86
C ALA A 622 27.36 -17.74 -12.12
N LEU A 623 27.61 -17.05 -13.25
CA LEU A 623 28.13 -17.67 -14.47
C LEU A 623 29.51 -18.30 -14.26
N TYR A 624 30.40 -17.65 -13.52
CA TYR A 624 31.71 -18.21 -13.19
C TYR A 624 31.62 -19.41 -12.24
N LEU A 625 30.73 -19.36 -11.24
CA LEU A 625 30.50 -20.46 -10.30
C LEU A 625 29.89 -21.68 -10.97
N LYS A 626 29.04 -21.49 -11.99
CA LYS A 626 28.50 -22.58 -12.81
C LYS A 626 29.62 -23.46 -13.39
N GLU A 627 30.67 -22.83 -13.93
CA GLU A 627 31.77 -23.54 -14.60
C GLU A 627 32.82 -24.09 -13.61
N THR A 628 33.00 -23.43 -12.45
CA THR A 628 34.09 -23.76 -11.51
C THR A 628 33.66 -24.53 -10.28
N GLN A 629 32.49 -24.21 -9.71
CA GLN A 629 31.97 -24.76 -8.45
C GLN A 629 30.43 -24.91 -8.50
N PRO A 630 29.88 -25.74 -9.40
CA PRO A 630 28.43 -25.88 -9.57
C PRO A 630 27.72 -26.35 -8.29
N GLY A 631 28.37 -27.17 -7.46
CA GLY A 631 27.83 -27.61 -6.17
C GLY A 631 27.61 -26.47 -5.17
N LEU A 632 28.54 -25.50 -5.10
CA LEU A 632 28.40 -24.32 -4.26
C LEU A 632 27.25 -23.44 -4.75
N LEU A 633 27.10 -23.29 -6.07
CA LEU A 633 26.02 -22.50 -6.66
C LEU A 633 24.64 -23.09 -6.32
N VAL A 634 24.46 -24.40 -6.50
CA VAL A 634 23.23 -25.11 -6.16
C VAL A 634 22.91 -24.99 -4.67
N ALA A 635 23.90 -25.20 -3.80
CA ALA A 635 23.73 -25.04 -2.36
C ALA A 635 23.36 -23.60 -1.95
N SER A 636 23.90 -22.60 -2.65
CA SER A 636 23.63 -21.19 -2.38
C SER A 636 22.21 -20.79 -2.79
N VAL A 637 21.73 -21.20 -3.98
CA VAL A 637 20.34 -20.95 -4.42
C VAL A 637 19.34 -21.68 -3.53
N LEU A 638 19.65 -22.91 -3.11
CA LEU A 638 18.83 -23.64 -2.13
C LEU A 638 18.77 -22.92 -0.78
N GLY A 639 19.91 -22.39 -0.32
CA GLY A 639 19.98 -21.55 0.88
C GLY A 639 19.12 -20.29 0.78
N LEU A 640 19.13 -19.63 -0.38
CA LEU A 640 18.30 -18.46 -0.65
C LEU A 640 16.81 -18.79 -0.62
N GLN A 641 16.41 -19.90 -1.24
CA GLN A 641 15.02 -20.36 -1.28
C GLN A 641 14.51 -20.67 0.13
N LYS A 642 15.28 -21.38 0.95
CA LYS A 642 14.93 -21.71 2.34
C LYS A 642 14.75 -20.48 3.23
N ASN A 643 15.38 -19.36 2.89
CA ASN A 643 15.30 -18.10 3.63
C ASN A 643 14.34 -17.07 2.99
N ASN A 644 13.45 -17.51 2.09
CA ASN A 644 12.47 -16.66 1.39
C ASN A 644 13.10 -15.48 0.63
N LYS A 645 14.32 -15.65 0.11
CA LYS A 645 15.00 -14.64 -0.72
C LYS A 645 14.74 -14.82 -2.22
N ILE A 646 14.29 -16.00 -2.63
CA ILE A 646 13.88 -16.35 -3.99
C ILE A 646 12.68 -17.30 -3.91
N GLY A 647 11.68 -17.10 -4.77
CA GLY A 647 10.55 -18.01 -4.92
C GLY A 647 10.96 -19.36 -5.55
N ILE A 648 10.07 -20.36 -5.49
CA ILE A 648 10.32 -21.69 -6.08
C ILE A 648 10.42 -21.59 -7.61
N GLU A 649 9.42 -20.98 -8.24
CA GLU A 649 9.37 -20.79 -9.70
C GLU A 649 10.47 -19.84 -10.20
N GLU A 650 10.81 -18.85 -9.37
CA GLU A 650 11.91 -17.92 -9.59
C GLU A 650 13.27 -18.63 -9.63
N ALA A 651 13.49 -19.63 -8.75
CA ALA A 651 14.70 -20.45 -8.74
C ALA A 651 14.80 -21.37 -9.97
N ASP A 652 13.68 -21.98 -10.38
CA ASP A 652 13.63 -22.75 -11.63
C ASP A 652 13.98 -21.86 -12.83
N SER A 653 13.42 -20.65 -12.88
CA SER A 653 13.70 -19.65 -13.92
C SER A 653 15.16 -19.20 -13.93
N PHE A 654 15.77 -19.00 -12.75
CA PHE A 654 17.18 -18.64 -12.61
C PHE A 654 18.11 -19.66 -13.29
N PHE A 655 17.92 -20.96 -13.04
CA PHE A 655 18.77 -21.99 -13.66
C PHE A 655 18.52 -22.14 -15.17
N LYS A 656 17.29 -21.95 -15.64
CA LYS A 656 16.98 -21.94 -17.08
C LYS A 656 17.72 -20.80 -17.80
N VAL A 657 17.65 -19.58 -17.24
CA VAL A 657 18.33 -18.40 -17.79
C VAL A 657 19.85 -18.57 -17.73
N LEU A 658 20.40 -19.06 -16.61
CA LEU A 658 21.84 -19.30 -16.41
C LEU A 658 22.44 -20.29 -17.43
N CYS A 659 21.65 -21.27 -17.85
CA CYS A 659 22.10 -22.26 -18.82
C CYS A 659 21.79 -21.91 -20.27
N ALA A 660 21.07 -20.81 -20.52
CA ALA A 660 20.75 -20.26 -21.85
C ALA A 660 20.24 -21.32 -22.86
N LYS A 661 19.31 -22.17 -22.42
CA LYS A 661 18.68 -23.20 -23.27
C LYS A 661 17.26 -22.79 -23.65
N ASP A 662 16.81 -23.24 -24.83
CA ASP A 662 15.44 -23.09 -25.31
C ASP A 662 14.42 -23.55 -24.24
N GLU A 663 13.21 -22.98 -24.25
CA GLU A 663 12.18 -23.21 -23.21
C GLU A 663 11.89 -24.70 -22.95
N ASP A 664 12.12 -25.56 -23.95
CA ASP A 664 11.82 -26.99 -23.91
C ASP A 664 12.94 -27.87 -23.31
N THR A 665 14.15 -27.35 -23.05
CA THR A 665 15.29 -28.17 -22.57
C THR A 665 15.68 -27.89 -21.13
N ILE A 666 15.44 -28.84 -20.23
CA ILE A 666 15.81 -28.75 -18.81
C ILE A 666 17.32 -29.01 -18.61
N PRO A 667 18.11 -28.04 -18.09
CA PRO A 667 19.54 -28.21 -17.81
C PRO A 667 19.82 -29.17 -16.65
N GLN A 668 20.96 -29.88 -16.67
CA GLN A 668 21.37 -30.77 -15.58
C GLN A 668 21.48 -30.05 -14.24
N LEU A 669 21.99 -28.81 -14.22
CA LEU A 669 22.13 -28.06 -12.97
C LEU A 669 20.79 -27.77 -12.29
N LEU A 670 19.69 -27.66 -13.06
CA LEU A 670 18.34 -27.54 -12.52
C LEU A 670 17.86 -28.88 -11.92
N VAL A 671 18.20 -30.00 -12.55
CA VAL A 671 17.95 -31.34 -11.99
C VAL A 671 18.73 -31.53 -10.69
N ASP A 672 20.01 -31.15 -10.65
CA ASP A 672 20.81 -31.23 -9.42
C ASP A 672 20.24 -30.33 -8.29
N PHE A 673 19.64 -29.20 -8.65
CA PHE A 673 18.92 -28.34 -7.70
C PHE A 673 17.65 -29.00 -7.15
N TRP A 674 16.82 -29.62 -8.00
CA TRP A 674 15.66 -30.39 -7.56
C TRP A 674 16.06 -31.58 -6.67
N GLU A 675 17.14 -32.30 -7.03
CA GLU A 675 17.71 -33.36 -6.19
C GLU A 675 18.13 -32.81 -4.82
N ALA A 676 18.82 -31.66 -4.79
CA ALA A 676 19.24 -31.01 -3.56
C ALA A 676 18.04 -30.52 -2.71
N GLN A 677 16.96 -30.05 -3.33
CA GLN A 677 15.73 -29.66 -2.64
C GLN A 677 15.08 -30.84 -1.91
N ILE A 678 15.01 -32.02 -2.54
CA ILE A 678 14.47 -33.23 -1.92
C ILE A 678 15.33 -33.64 -0.72
N VAL A 679 16.66 -33.66 -0.88
CA VAL A 679 17.57 -34.01 0.23
C VAL A 679 17.44 -33.02 1.40
N ALA A 680 17.06 -31.78 1.11
CA ALA A 680 16.92 -30.75 2.13
C ALA A 680 15.54 -30.75 2.84
N CYS A 681 14.65 -31.70 2.52
CA CYS A 681 13.34 -31.96 3.14
C CYS A 681 12.41 -30.72 3.22
N LEU A 682 11.80 -30.35 2.08
CA LEU A 682 10.73 -29.34 2.02
C LEU A 682 9.39 -29.88 2.58
N PRO A 683 8.41 -29.01 2.93
CA PRO A 683 7.09 -29.44 3.39
C PRO A 683 6.40 -30.40 2.40
N ASP A 684 5.68 -31.40 2.91
CA ASP A 684 5.10 -32.52 2.14
C ASP A 684 4.30 -32.12 0.89
N VAL A 685 3.66 -30.95 0.89
CA VAL A 685 2.84 -30.44 -0.22
C VAL A 685 3.66 -30.19 -1.49
N LEU A 686 4.91 -29.72 -1.36
CA LEU A 686 5.79 -29.42 -2.49
C LEU A 686 6.60 -30.65 -2.94
N LEU A 687 6.64 -31.70 -2.13
CA LEU A 687 7.47 -32.87 -2.36
C LEU A 687 6.96 -33.69 -3.55
N GLN A 688 5.64 -33.85 -3.69
CA GLN A 688 5.04 -34.58 -4.82
C GLN A 688 5.26 -33.88 -6.18
N GLU A 689 5.23 -32.55 -6.19
CA GLU A 689 5.51 -31.78 -7.42
C GLU A 689 6.97 -31.94 -7.86
N LEU A 690 7.91 -31.94 -6.91
CA LEU A 690 9.34 -32.15 -7.20
C LEU A 690 9.62 -33.57 -7.69
N PHE A 691 9.00 -34.56 -7.05
CA PHE A 691 9.00 -35.95 -7.48
C PHE A 691 8.50 -36.09 -8.92
N PHE A 692 7.42 -35.40 -9.25
CA PHE A 692 6.86 -35.37 -10.59
C PHE A 692 7.83 -34.75 -11.62
N LYS A 693 8.43 -33.59 -11.30
CA LYS A 693 9.41 -32.90 -12.17
C LYS A 693 10.63 -33.77 -12.47
N LEU A 694 11.24 -34.37 -11.44
CA LEU A 694 12.41 -35.25 -11.59
C LEU A 694 12.08 -36.51 -12.39
N THR A 695 10.98 -37.18 -12.04
CA THR A 695 10.58 -38.43 -12.71
C THR A 695 10.31 -38.20 -14.18
N SER A 696 9.56 -37.15 -14.51
CA SER A 696 9.29 -36.77 -15.90
C SER A 696 10.59 -36.52 -16.68
N GLN A 697 11.57 -35.85 -16.07
CA GLN A 697 12.83 -35.54 -16.70
C GLN A 697 13.72 -36.77 -16.91
N TYR A 698 13.85 -37.65 -15.91
CA TYR A 698 14.59 -38.90 -16.06
C TYR A 698 13.94 -39.80 -17.12
N ILE A 699 12.61 -39.95 -17.10
CA ILE A 699 11.86 -40.72 -18.11
C ILE A 699 12.09 -40.15 -19.51
N TRP A 700 11.99 -38.83 -19.67
CA TRP A 700 12.18 -38.19 -20.96
C TRP A 700 13.59 -38.45 -21.51
N ARG A 701 14.64 -38.27 -20.68
CA ARG A 701 16.04 -38.55 -21.08
C ARG A 701 16.26 -40.01 -21.44
N LEU A 702 15.70 -40.94 -20.67
CA LEU A 702 15.77 -42.37 -20.95
C LEU A 702 15.06 -42.73 -22.26
N SER A 703 13.87 -42.17 -22.51
CA SER A 703 13.10 -42.41 -23.75
C SER A 703 13.79 -41.87 -25.00
N LYS A 704 14.47 -40.72 -24.90
CA LYS A 704 15.19 -40.06 -26.00
C LYS A 704 16.66 -40.49 -26.11
N ARG A 705 17.16 -41.28 -25.16
CA ARG A 705 18.59 -41.65 -25.01
C ARG A 705 19.51 -40.43 -25.00
N GLN A 706 19.08 -39.37 -24.33
CA GLN A 706 19.83 -38.11 -24.26
C GLN A 706 20.66 -38.09 -22.97
N PRO A 707 21.99 -37.97 -23.04
CA PRO A 707 22.82 -37.84 -21.84
C PRO A 707 22.62 -36.47 -21.17
N PRO A 708 22.93 -36.35 -19.87
CA PRO A 708 22.96 -35.06 -19.21
C PRO A 708 24.02 -34.15 -19.86
N ASP A 709 23.75 -32.86 -19.89
CA ASP A 709 24.60 -31.85 -20.53
C ASP A 709 25.88 -31.55 -19.75
N THR A 710 25.85 -31.73 -18.43
CA THR A 710 27.02 -31.65 -17.55
C THR A 710 27.07 -32.90 -16.66
N THR A 711 28.20 -33.15 -16.02
CA THR A 711 28.31 -34.24 -15.03
C THR A 711 27.37 -33.96 -13.85
N PRO A 712 26.46 -34.88 -13.50
CA PRO A 712 25.58 -34.73 -12.34
C PRO A 712 26.38 -34.51 -11.05
N LEU A 713 25.85 -33.68 -10.14
CA LEU A 713 26.54 -33.36 -8.89
C LEU A 713 26.54 -34.50 -7.87
N ARG A 714 25.53 -35.36 -7.93
CA ARG A 714 25.35 -36.50 -7.05
C ARG A 714 25.05 -37.75 -7.85
N THR A 715 25.61 -38.86 -7.38
CA THR A 715 25.25 -40.20 -7.85
C THR A 715 23.99 -40.70 -7.14
N SER A 716 23.38 -41.73 -7.70
CA SER A 716 22.32 -42.53 -7.09
C SER A 716 22.71 -43.04 -5.70
N GLU A 717 23.95 -43.51 -5.51
CA GLU A 717 24.46 -43.91 -4.20
C GLU A 717 24.52 -42.73 -3.20
N ASP A 718 24.97 -41.55 -3.66
CA ASP A 718 25.00 -40.35 -2.81
C ASP A 718 23.59 -39.94 -2.37
N LEU A 719 22.60 -40.03 -3.28
CA LEU A 719 21.21 -39.68 -2.99
C LEU A 719 20.56 -40.65 -2.01
N ILE A 720 20.78 -41.96 -2.18
CA ILE A 720 20.32 -43.01 -1.26
C ILE A 720 20.89 -42.79 0.14
N ASN A 721 22.18 -42.46 0.23
CA ASN A 721 22.84 -42.23 1.52
C ASN A 721 22.42 -40.90 2.16
N ALA A 722 22.04 -39.90 1.36
CA ALA A 722 21.73 -38.56 1.85
C ALA A 722 20.26 -38.36 2.23
N CYS A 723 19.32 -39.13 1.69
CA CYS A 723 17.89 -38.87 1.85
C CYS A 723 17.03 -40.15 1.88
N SER A 724 16.13 -40.25 2.87
CA SER A 724 15.24 -41.40 3.05
C SER A 724 14.16 -41.54 1.97
N HIS A 725 13.97 -40.53 1.13
CA HIS A 725 13.06 -40.59 -0.02
C HIS A 725 13.64 -41.41 -1.19
N TYR A 726 14.96 -41.63 -1.21
CA TYR A 726 15.63 -42.50 -2.18
C TYR A 726 15.84 -43.89 -1.56
N GLY A 727 15.17 -44.91 -2.10
CA GLY A 727 15.23 -46.28 -1.62
C GLY A 727 16.42 -47.07 -2.18
N LEU A 728 16.83 -48.10 -1.44
CA LEU A 728 17.79 -49.08 -1.96
C LEU A 728 17.15 -49.84 -3.13
N ILE A 729 17.87 -49.91 -4.25
CA ILE A 729 17.43 -50.65 -5.43
C ILE A 729 17.42 -52.14 -5.11
N TYR A 730 16.31 -52.82 -5.42
CA TYR A 730 16.18 -54.23 -5.11
C TYR A 730 17.18 -55.10 -5.90
N PRO A 731 17.80 -56.13 -5.29
CA PRO A 731 18.81 -56.96 -5.95
C PRO A 731 18.37 -57.60 -7.26
N TRP A 732 17.08 -57.94 -7.40
CA TRP A 732 16.54 -58.57 -8.61
C TRP A 732 16.49 -57.60 -9.81
N VAL A 733 16.50 -56.28 -9.58
CA VAL A 733 16.52 -55.26 -10.65
C VAL A 733 17.87 -55.26 -11.36
N HIS A 734 18.97 -55.52 -10.64
CA HIS A 734 20.30 -55.64 -11.25
C HIS A 734 20.38 -56.81 -12.23
N VAL A 735 19.63 -57.90 -11.98
CA VAL A 735 19.54 -59.05 -12.89
C VAL A 735 18.91 -58.63 -14.22
N LEU A 736 17.85 -57.81 -14.18
CA LEU A 736 17.22 -57.27 -15.39
C LEU A 736 18.21 -56.45 -16.24
N ILE A 737 18.98 -55.57 -15.60
CA ILE A 737 19.91 -54.66 -16.29
C ILE A 737 21.14 -55.42 -16.81
N SER A 738 21.60 -56.46 -16.11
CA SER A 738 22.81 -57.22 -16.47
C SER A 738 22.73 -57.99 -17.79
N SER A 739 21.52 -58.12 -18.35
CA SER A 739 21.29 -58.75 -19.66
C SER A 739 21.62 -57.84 -20.86
N ASP A 740 21.91 -56.54 -20.63
CA ASP A 740 22.21 -55.56 -21.67
C ASP A 740 23.73 -55.47 -21.93
N SER A 741 24.22 -56.11 -23.00
CA SER A 741 25.65 -56.08 -23.37
C SER A 741 26.13 -54.75 -23.97
N LEU A 742 25.24 -53.76 -24.12
CA LEU A 742 25.47 -52.48 -24.82
C LEU A 742 25.24 -51.26 -23.92
N ALA A 743 25.31 -51.42 -22.60
CA ALA A 743 25.07 -50.34 -21.64
C ALA A 743 26.05 -49.17 -21.80
N ASP A 744 25.57 -48.08 -22.41
CA ASP A 744 26.27 -46.80 -22.44
C ASP A 744 26.23 -46.20 -21.02
N LYS A 745 27.41 -46.00 -20.42
CA LYS A 745 27.59 -45.63 -19.00
C LYS A 745 26.85 -44.35 -18.59
N ASN A 746 26.43 -43.53 -19.56
CA ASN A 746 25.83 -42.24 -19.31
C ASN A 746 24.33 -42.30 -19.00
N TYR A 747 23.60 -43.35 -19.40
CA TYR A 747 22.16 -43.48 -19.09
C TYR A 747 21.87 -44.38 -17.88
N THR A 748 22.85 -45.18 -17.44
CA THR A 748 22.70 -46.08 -16.29
C THR A 748 22.47 -45.31 -14.99
N GLU A 749 22.98 -44.08 -14.90
CA GLU A 749 22.85 -43.22 -13.72
C GLU A 749 21.43 -42.62 -13.59
N ASP A 750 20.87 -42.07 -14.66
CA ASP A 750 19.49 -41.56 -14.63
C ASP A 750 18.49 -42.70 -14.37
N LEU A 751 18.78 -43.92 -14.87
CA LEU A 751 18.00 -45.12 -14.58
C LEU A 751 18.09 -45.52 -13.10
N SER A 752 19.28 -45.57 -12.50
CA SER A 752 19.45 -45.94 -11.10
C SER A 752 18.82 -44.90 -10.16
N LYS A 753 18.93 -43.60 -10.48
CA LYS A 753 18.23 -42.52 -9.77
C LYS A 753 16.72 -42.69 -9.80
N LEU A 754 16.14 -42.96 -10.97
CA LEU A 754 14.70 -43.21 -11.12
C LEU A 754 14.25 -44.46 -10.35
N GLN A 755 14.99 -45.57 -10.46
CA GLN A 755 14.69 -46.82 -9.74
C GLN A 755 14.74 -46.61 -8.22
N SER A 756 15.75 -45.91 -7.73
CA SER A 756 15.88 -45.58 -6.31
C SER A 756 14.70 -44.72 -5.81
N LEU A 757 14.28 -43.73 -6.61
CA LEU A 757 13.13 -42.88 -6.28
C LEU A 757 11.82 -43.68 -6.15
N ILE A 758 11.58 -44.62 -7.07
CA ILE A 758 10.41 -45.52 -7.04
C ILE A 758 10.47 -46.50 -5.86
N CYS A 759 11.67 -46.94 -5.47
CA CYS A 759 11.88 -47.77 -4.29
C CYS A 759 11.69 -46.99 -2.96
N GLY A 760 11.57 -45.66 -3.03
CA GLY A 760 11.32 -44.81 -1.87
C GLY A 760 9.92 -44.98 -1.26
N PRO A 761 9.76 -44.74 0.06
CA PRO A 761 8.47 -44.91 0.74
C PRO A 761 7.47 -43.77 0.48
N SER A 762 7.95 -42.59 0.09
CA SER A 762 7.16 -41.34 0.05
C SER A 762 6.56 -41.02 -1.32
N PHE A 763 6.84 -41.84 -2.34
CA PHE A 763 6.48 -41.58 -3.72
C PHE A 763 5.13 -42.24 -4.07
N ASP A 764 4.16 -41.45 -4.57
CA ASP A 764 2.86 -41.98 -5.00
C ASP A 764 2.94 -42.54 -6.43
N ILE A 765 3.06 -43.87 -6.51
CA ILE A 765 3.29 -44.57 -7.77
C ILE A 765 2.06 -44.56 -8.68
N ALA A 766 0.85 -44.47 -8.12
CA ALA A 766 -0.37 -44.41 -8.93
C ALA A 766 -0.41 -43.16 -9.82
N SER A 767 0.18 -42.06 -9.34
CA SER A 767 0.22 -40.78 -10.07
C SER A 767 1.15 -40.79 -11.29
N ILE A 768 2.15 -41.69 -11.34
CA ILE A 768 3.17 -41.68 -12.40
C ILE A 768 2.91 -42.63 -13.56
N ILE A 769 1.98 -43.58 -13.41
CA ILE A 769 1.68 -44.60 -14.45
C ILE A 769 1.45 -43.95 -15.82
N PRO A 770 0.68 -42.85 -15.97
CA PRO A 770 0.47 -42.21 -17.27
C PRO A 770 1.75 -41.66 -17.89
N PHE A 771 2.75 -41.31 -17.08
CA PHE A 771 4.02 -40.73 -17.52
C PHE A 771 5.03 -41.77 -17.96
N LEU A 772 4.76 -43.06 -17.73
CA LEU A 772 5.60 -44.16 -18.20
C LEU A 772 5.32 -44.55 -19.65
N GLU A 773 4.26 -44.02 -20.29
CA GLU A 773 3.93 -44.27 -21.71
C GLU A 773 5.12 -44.08 -22.68
N PRO A 774 5.99 -43.05 -22.53
CA PRO A 774 7.15 -42.86 -23.40
C PRO A 774 8.26 -43.92 -23.20
N LEU A 775 8.28 -44.63 -22.07
CA LEU A 775 9.22 -45.70 -21.77
C LEU A 775 8.59 -47.04 -22.16
N SER A 776 8.94 -47.53 -23.35
CA SER A 776 8.46 -48.85 -23.79
C SER A 776 8.97 -49.98 -22.87
N GLU A 777 8.06 -50.88 -22.50
CA GLU A 777 8.33 -52.16 -21.83
C GLU A 777 9.26 -53.07 -22.67
N ASP A 778 9.44 -52.80 -23.97
CA ASP A 778 10.37 -53.53 -24.83
C ASP A 778 11.85 -53.23 -24.52
N THR A 779 12.13 -52.11 -23.85
CA THR A 779 13.49 -51.76 -23.42
C THR A 779 13.78 -52.33 -22.04
N ILE A 780 15.01 -52.78 -21.79
CA ILE A 780 15.42 -53.34 -20.48
C ILE A 780 15.23 -52.30 -19.36
N ALA A 781 15.56 -51.02 -19.64
CA ALA A 781 15.31 -49.90 -18.74
C ALA A 781 13.81 -49.72 -18.45
N GLY A 782 12.97 -49.68 -19.48
CA GLY A 782 11.51 -49.58 -19.33
C GLY A 782 10.93 -50.76 -18.55
N LEU A 783 11.28 -51.99 -18.92
CA LEU A 783 10.86 -53.21 -18.22
C LEU A 783 11.17 -53.14 -16.72
N SER A 784 12.38 -52.70 -16.34
CA SER A 784 12.76 -52.58 -14.93
C SER A 784 11.89 -51.58 -14.16
N VAL A 785 11.59 -50.42 -14.75
CA VAL A 785 10.78 -49.36 -14.15
C VAL A 785 9.31 -49.77 -14.04
N HIS A 786 8.74 -50.37 -15.09
CA HIS A 786 7.35 -50.85 -15.12
C HIS A 786 7.11 -51.96 -14.10
N VAL A 787 8.02 -52.95 -14.02
CA VAL A 787 7.92 -54.03 -13.03
C VAL A 787 8.05 -53.46 -11.60
N LEU A 788 8.95 -52.49 -11.36
CA LEU A 788 9.06 -51.83 -10.04
C LEU A 788 7.77 -51.11 -9.63
N CYS A 789 7.15 -50.36 -10.55
CA CYS A 789 5.91 -49.65 -10.29
C CYS A 789 4.76 -50.62 -9.97
N ARG A 790 4.54 -51.63 -10.81
CA ARG A 790 3.50 -52.66 -10.61
C ARG A 790 3.70 -53.45 -9.31
N THR A 791 4.95 -53.74 -8.95
CA THR A 791 5.31 -54.42 -7.69
C THR A 791 4.89 -53.61 -6.48
N ARG A 792 5.15 -52.30 -6.48
CA ARG A 792 4.72 -51.40 -5.41
C ARG A 792 3.19 -51.22 -5.35
N LEU A 793 2.50 -51.33 -6.48
CA LEU A 793 1.03 -51.39 -6.57
C LEU A 793 0.44 -52.75 -6.16
N LYS A 794 1.30 -53.72 -5.78
CA LYS A 794 0.94 -55.10 -5.38
C LYS A 794 0.35 -55.94 -6.52
N GLU A 795 0.65 -55.61 -7.77
CA GLU A 795 0.21 -56.35 -8.97
C GLU A 795 1.16 -57.52 -9.30
N TYR A 796 1.48 -58.34 -8.30
CA TYR A 796 2.52 -59.38 -8.39
C TYR A 796 2.27 -60.41 -9.50
N GLU A 797 1.01 -60.77 -9.75
CA GLU A 797 0.66 -61.75 -10.80
C GLU A 797 1.04 -61.25 -12.20
N GLN A 798 0.81 -59.97 -12.48
CA GLN A 798 1.16 -59.35 -13.76
C GLN A 798 2.68 -59.22 -13.90
N CYS A 799 3.39 -58.87 -12.82
CA CYS A 799 4.85 -58.86 -12.81
C CYS A 799 5.43 -60.24 -13.15
N ILE A 800 4.87 -61.31 -12.60
CA ILE A 800 5.28 -62.69 -12.90
C ILE A 800 5.09 -63.01 -14.39
N ASP A 801 3.94 -62.65 -14.96
CA ASP A 801 3.66 -62.92 -16.38
C ASP A 801 4.63 -62.18 -17.31
N ILE A 802 4.86 -60.89 -17.04
CA ILE A 802 5.76 -60.01 -17.79
C ILE A 802 7.21 -60.51 -17.68
N LEU A 803 7.68 -60.81 -16.47
CA LEU A 803 9.04 -61.29 -16.25
C LEU A 803 9.26 -62.65 -16.93
N LEU A 804 8.32 -63.59 -16.80
CA LEU A 804 8.43 -64.87 -17.49
C LEU A 804 8.46 -64.71 -19.01
N GLU A 805 7.79 -63.70 -19.58
CA GLU A 805 7.75 -63.49 -21.03
C GLU A 805 9.04 -62.84 -21.54
N ARG A 806 9.45 -61.74 -20.88
CA ARG A 806 10.53 -60.88 -21.34
C ARG A 806 11.88 -61.25 -20.74
N CYS A 807 11.99 -61.47 -19.42
CA CYS A 807 13.25 -61.78 -18.72
C CYS A 807 13.09 -62.90 -17.67
N PRO A 808 13.03 -64.18 -18.10
CA PRO A 808 12.75 -65.30 -17.18
C PRO A 808 13.82 -65.55 -16.11
N GLU A 809 15.04 -65.06 -16.35
CA GLU A 809 16.19 -65.14 -15.43
C GLU A 809 15.96 -64.32 -14.14
N ALA A 810 15.21 -63.22 -14.23
CA ALA A 810 14.91 -62.36 -13.10
C ALA A 810 13.71 -62.83 -12.26
N VAL A 811 12.89 -63.77 -12.77
CA VAL A 811 11.65 -64.22 -12.11
C VAL A 811 11.90 -64.86 -10.75
N ILE A 812 12.93 -65.71 -10.64
CA ILE A 812 13.23 -66.40 -9.38
C ILE A 812 13.83 -65.45 -8.34
N PRO A 813 14.83 -64.60 -8.68
CA PRO A 813 15.28 -63.52 -7.80
C PRO A 813 14.14 -62.58 -7.34
N TYR A 814 13.24 -62.21 -8.25
CA TYR A 814 12.05 -61.41 -7.95
C TYR A 814 11.13 -62.12 -6.96
N ALA A 815 10.75 -63.36 -7.26
CA ALA A 815 9.85 -64.17 -6.44
C ALA A 815 10.44 -64.41 -5.04
N ASN A 816 11.75 -64.67 -4.95
CA ASN A 816 12.45 -64.83 -3.67
C ASN A 816 12.45 -63.56 -2.83
N HIS A 817 12.39 -62.38 -3.43
CA HIS A 817 12.39 -61.11 -2.72
C HIS A 817 10.97 -60.67 -2.34
N GLU A 818 10.05 -60.62 -3.31
CA GLU A 818 8.71 -60.01 -3.19
C GLU A 818 7.61 -60.98 -2.75
N LEU A 819 7.69 -62.26 -3.10
CA LEU A 819 6.65 -63.27 -2.77
C LEU A 819 6.91 -63.92 -1.40
N LYS A 820 7.20 -63.08 -0.40
CA LYS A 820 7.34 -63.49 1.00
C LYS A 820 6.03 -63.30 1.77
N GLU A 821 6.00 -63.85 2.98
CA GLU A 821 4.89 -63.72 3.94
C GLU A 821 3.49 -63.92 3.33
N GLU A 822 2.68 -62.87 3.25
CA GLU A 822 1.29 -62.91 2.77
C GLU A 822 1.17 -63.31 1.29
N ASN A 823 2.21 -63.05 0.49
CA ASN A 823 2.23 -63.31 -0.94
C ASN A 823 2.83 -64.68 -1.32
N ARG A 824 3.24 -65.50 -0.33
CA ARG A 824 3.86 -66.82 -0.59
C ARG A 824 3.00 -67.72 -1.45
N THR A 825 1.68 -67.61 -1.34
CA THR A 825 0.75 -68.45 -2.10
C THR A 825 0.89 -68.31 -3.62
N LEU A 826 1.42 -67.19 -4.12
CA LEU A 826 1.64 -66.93 -5.54
C LEU A 826 2.72 -67.84 -6.15
N TRP A 827 3.64 -68.40 -5.34
CA TRP A 827 4.62 -69.39 -5.79
C TRP A 827 3.95 -70.61 -6.42
N TRP A 828 2.89 -71.12 -5.79
CA TRP A 828 2.21 -72.34 -6.24
C TRP A 828 0.87 -72.07 -6.91
N LYS A 829 0.21 -70.92 -6.66
CA LYS A 829 -1.03 -70.55 -7.36
C LYS A 829 -0.82 -69.92 -8.74
N LYS A 830 0.31 -69.23 -8.95
CA LYS A 830 0.58 -68.47 -10.19
C LYS A 830 1.86 -68.92 -10.88
N LEU A 831 3.01 -68.83 -10.20
CA LEU A 831 4.32 -69.07 -10.81
C LEU A 831 4.51 -70.53 -11.27
N LEU A 832 4.17 -71.51 -10.42
CA LEU A 832 4.31 -72.93 -10.75
C LEU A 832 3.42 -73.37 -11.94
N PRO A 833 2.10 -73.06 -11.98
CA PRO A 833 1.24 -73.39 -13.12
C PRO A 833 1.71 -72.73 -14.43
N GLU A 834 2.11 -71.46 -14.37
CA GLU A 834 2.53 -70.68 -15.54
C GLU A 834 3.84 -71.23 -16.14
N LEU A 835 4.82 -71.60 -15.30
CA LEU A 835 6.05 -72.28 -15.74
C LEU A 835 5.76 -73.65 -16.36
N CYS A 836 4.85 -74.43 -15.76
CA CYS A 836 4.46 -75.74 -16.30
C CYS A 836 3.79 -75.58 -17.68
N GLN A 837 2.94 -74.57 -17.87
CA GLN A 837 2.31 -74.28 -19.14
C GLN A 837 3.32 -73.86 -20.21
N ARG A 838 4.26 -72.96 -19.89
CA ARG A 838 5.26 -72.47 -20.86
C ARG A 838 6.27 -73.55 -21.27
N ILE A 839 6.61 -74.47 -20.37
CA ILE A 839 7.43 -75.65 -20.69
C ILE A 839 6.70 -76.60 -21.64
N LYS A 840 5.39 -76.81 -21.46
CA LYS A 840 4.56 -77.62 -22.37
C LYS A 840 4.54 -77.05 -23.79
N CYS A 841 4.51 -75.72 -23.93
CA CYS A 841 4.47 -75.05 -25.23
C CYS A 841 5.81 -75.09 -26.00
N GLY A 842 6.93 -75.40 -25.34
CA GLY A 842 8.27 -75.42 -25.96
C GLY A 842 8.78 -74.02 -26.38
N GLY A 843 10.02 -73.95 -26.88
CA GLY A 843 10.60 -72.71 -27.43
C GLY A 843 12.08 -72.49 -27.11
N GLU A 844 12.65 -71.37 -27.59
CA GLU A 844 14.07 -71.02 -27.44
C GLU A 844 14.49 -70.85 -25.97
N LYS A 845 13.56 -70.42 -25.11
CA LYS A 845 13.78 -70.21 -23.65
C LYS A 845 13.51 -71.46 -22.80
N TYR A 846 13.31 -72.64 -23.39
CA TYR A 846 12.93 -73.87 -22.68
C TYR A 846 13.88 -74.24 -21.53
N GLN A 847 15.20 -74.14 -21.75
CA GLN A 847 16.21 -74.45 -20.72
C GLN A 847 16.10 -73.52 -19.50
N LEU A 848 15.83 -72.23 -19.73
CA LEU A 848 15.65 -71.22 -18.67
C LEU A 848 14.38 -71.47 -17.86
N TYR A 849 13.26 -71.77 -18.53
CA TYR A 849 12.03 -72.13 -17.83
C TYR A 849 12.19 -73.43 -17.04
N LEU A 850 12.93 -74.41 -17.57
CA LEU A 850 13.19 -75.67 -16.87
C LEU A 850 14.04 -75.45 -15.61
N SER A 851 15.05 -74.57 -15.65
CA SER A 851 15.81 -74.19 -14.44
C SER A 851 14.92 -73.47 -13.42
N SER A 852 14.12 -72.48 -13.85
CA SER A 852 13.22 -71.75 -12.96
C SER A 852 12.14 -72.66 -12.36
N LEU A 853 11.64 -73.65 -13.11
CA LEU A 853 10.69 -74.65 -12.61
C LEU A 853 11.33 -75.54 -11.53
N LYS A 854 12.56 -76.02 -11.73
CA LYS A 854 13.29 -76.83 -10.75
C LYS A 854 13.50 -76.06 -9.44
N GLU A 855 13.82 -74.77 -9.53
CA GLU A 855 14.02 -73.91 -8.36
C GLU A 855 12.71 -73.58 -7.66
N THR A 856 11.65 -73.27 -8.41
CA THR A 856 10.27 -73.11 -7.90
C THR A 856 9.81 -74.36 -7.16
N LEU A 857 10.01 -75.56 -7.73
CA LEU A 857 9.66 -76.84 -7.09
C LEU A 857 10.47 -77.09 -5.81
N SER A 858 11.72 -76.64 -5.74
CA SER A 858 12.53 -76.75 -4.53
C SER A 858 11.95 -75.90 -3.38
N ILE A 859 11.48 -74.70 -3.68
CA ILE A 859 10.87 -73.78 -2.70
C ILE A 859 9.48 -74.28 -2.29
N VAL A 860 8.66 -74.71 -3.25
CA VAL A 860 7.33 -75.29 -2.97
C VAL A 860 7.44 -76.56 -2.12
N ALA A 861 8.45 -77.41 -2.37
CA ALA A 861 8.71 -78.60 -1.56
C ALA A 861 9.17 -78.28 -0.13
N VAL A 862 9.79 -77.13 0.09
CA VAL A 862 10.14 -76.62 1.42
C VAL A 862 8.92 -76.00 2.11
N GLU A 863 8.08 -75.23 1.43
CA GLU A 863 7.03 -74.43 2.06
C GLU A 863 5.71 -75.19 2.28
N LEU A 864 5.31 -76.10 1.38
CA LEU A 864 4.04 -76.83 1.48
C LEU A 864 4.17 -78.17 2.21
N GLU A 865 3.07 -78.61 2.84
CA GLU A 865 2.93 -79.99 3.28
C GLU A 865 2.71 -80.93 2.08
N LEU A 866 3.14 -82.19 2.21
CA LEU A 866 3.07 -83.17 1.12
C LEU A 866 1.68 -83.29 0.49
N LYS A 867 0.61 -83.20 1.29
CA LYS A 867 -0.78 -83.27 0.79
C LYS A 867 -1.11 -82.06 -0.07
N ASP A 868 -0.73 -80.86 0.35
CA ASP A 868 -1.02 -79.62 -0.37
C ASP A 868 -0.11 -79.48 -1.58
N PHE A 869 1.14 -79.94 -1.51
CA PHE A 869 2.03 -79.99 -2.66
C PHE A 869 1.48 -80.88 -3.77
N MET A 870 0.97 -82.08 -3.42
CA MET A 870 0.31 -82.97 -4.38
C MET A 870 -0.91 -82.33 -5.07
N ASN A 871 -1.64 -81.45 -4.38
CA ASN A 871 -2.82 -80.77 -4.93
C ASN A 871 -2.48 -79.66 -5.93
N VAL A 872 -1.23 -79.16 -5.95
CA VAL A 872 -0.82 -78.04 -6.80
C VAL A 872 0.05 -78.51 -7.99
N LEU A 873 0.37 -79.80 -8.06
CA LEU A 873 1.06 -80.37 -9.21
C LEU A 873 0.10 -80.54 -10.41
N PRO A 874 0.59 -80.37 -11.65
CA PRO A 874 -0.24 -80.58 -12.84
C PRO A 874 -0.62 -82.06 -13.01
N GLU A 875 -1.88 -82.32 -13.36
CA GLU A 875 -2.40 -83.69 -13.55
C GLU A 875 -1.71 -84.45 -14.70
N ASP A 876 -1.16 -83.73 -15.68
CA ASP A 876 -0.53 -84.30 -16.89
C ASP A 876 1.02 -84.37 -16.82
N GLY A 877 1.60 -84.37 -15.62
CA GLY A 877 3.05 -84.34 -15.42
C GLY A 877 3.73 -85.72 -15.37
N THR A 878 4.96 -85.85 -15.89
CA THR A 878 5.75 -87.08 -15.72
C THR A 878 6.16 -87.25 -14.26
N ALA A 879 5.59 -88.25 -13.56
CA ALA A 879 5.82 -88.50 -12.14
C ALA A 879 7.32 -88.56 -11.75
N ALA A 880 8.17 -89.12 -12.63
CA ALA A 880 9.61 -89.21 -12.42
C ALA A 880 10.32 -87.86 -12.25
N PHE A 881 9.79 -86.79 -12.85
CA PHE A 881 10.36 -85.45 -12.76
C PHE A 881 10.07 -84.78 -11.40
N PHE A 882 8.87 -84.98 -10.85
CA PHE A 882 8.44 -84.39 -9.57
C PHE A 882 8.83 -85.23 -8.35
N LEU A 883 9.08 -86.54 -8.54
CA LEU A 883 9.41 -87.50 -7.48
C LEU A 883 10.56 -87.05 -6.56
N PRO A 884 11.69 -86.48 -7.05
CA PRO A 884 12.77 -86.01 -6.16
C PRO A 884 12.32 -84.92 -5.17
N TYR A 885 11.45 -84.01 -5.61
CA TYR A 885 10.94 -82.90 -4.79
C TYR A 885 9.86 -83.37 -3.81
N LEU A 886 8.99 -84.30 -4.23
CA LEU A 886 8.01 -84.95 -3.36
C LEU A 886 8.68 -85.80 -2.28
N LEU A 887 9.74 -86.52 -2.63
CA LEU A 887 10.56 -87.27 -1.67
C LEU A 887 11.24 -86.32 -0.68
N TYR A 888 11.78 -85.20 -1.13
CA TYR A 888 12.36 -84.17 -0.26
C TYR A 888 11.31 -83.60 0.72
N CYS A 889 10.14 -83.20 0.23
CA CYS A 889 9.01 -82.72 1.04
C CYS A 889 8.54 -83.78 2.07
N SER A 890 8.46 -85.06 1.67
CA SER A 890 8.09 -86.17 2.58
C SER A 890 9.13 -86.42 3.68
N ARG A 891 10.42 -86.26 3.36
CA ARG A 891 11.54 -86.44 4.31
C ARG A 891 11.67 -85.27 5.28
N LYS A 892 11.12 -84.10 4.96
CA LYS A 892 11.02 -82.95 5.89
C LYS A 892 10.33 -83.35 7.20
N LYS A 893 9.33 -84.24 7.15
CA LYS A 893 8.63 -84.80 8.33
C LYS A 893 9.46 -85.81 9.13
N SER A 894 10.59 -86.29 8.64
CA SER A 894 11.43 -87.27 9.35
C SER A 894 12.55 -86.63 10.18
N LEU A 895 12.72 -85.30 10.11
CA LEU A 895 13.79 -84.53 10.75
C LEU A 895 13.30 -83.33 11.60
N THR A 896 11.99 -83.24 11.84
CA THR A 896 11.37 -82.47 12.94
C THR A 896 10.75 -83.47 13.90
#